data_AF-I4Y7W6-F1
#
_entry.id   AF-I4Y7W6-F1
#
_cell.length_a   1.000
_cell.length_b   1.000
_cell.length_c   1.000
_cell.angle_alpha   90.00
_cell.angle_beta   90.00
_cell.angle_gamma   90.00
#
_symmetry.space_group_name_H-M   'P 1'
#
loop_
_entity.id
_entity.type
_entity.pdbx_description
1 polymer ?
#
loop_
_entity_poly.entity_id
_entity_poly.type
_entity_poly.pdbx_seq_one_letter_code
_entity_poly.pdbx_strand_id
1 'polypeptide(L)'
;MDKPVPDNYRLTKENSANILVPISETSDNKAFINPIQEFNRDLSVAAIRVWSEIVRAEKSAKFKSKRKGKKNAEEDANWKFKFSILDALSATGLRAIRYAKEIPNADKIYANDFLPDAVEAIRRNAEYNNVADKVKPVEGDASALMYQHRSGSKFDVVDLDPYGTAAPFVDAAVQCLSSGGLLCVTCTDTAVMAGTNYPEKCYANYGGTPIRAEYSHEGALRLILNSLSQSAARYGRYIEPLMSLSIDFYVRMWVRVHDGSGEVKKAFSKTGSVHVCSFCRQHAIQPFGRITVKTNEKGNTSSRFQAAQAINQSDKCSECGAQYHTNGPMWIDRIHNKDFTKRMLEHIDQNADKYGTAVRMKGMVSVADGELEDSPFYFTTDSVASAMRMTAPPMVTIASGLVNAGYQVSRSHALAGSIKTNAPSRVIHDMFRKWMKTHPIKLENIKEGSPTRVLAMKEAEVDADLTHNQAVVDLLGSKEKLRRYQSNPANWGPLAKPNSGPQNTKNSSEEHANDNATSDDVDIHKSKKAKIDMSVYDSNKPVQQNTKLEQLATATRDVPAEGEGSIHRTTFGAKADNVELTMKAGRRGPTLLSDPVFRDKISHFDHERIPERVVHARGDAAHGFFKLHTSLEDVTHAKILTDTVTETPTFVRFSSVLGSAGAAETAREVRGFATRFYTSEGNWDIVGNNIPVFFIQDPTKFVDLIHAAKPDPKGGLPQAQTAHDNFWDYMSLLQESPHMVSWILSDQTIPRSYRMVQGFSVNTFVLVNKEGKRTFVKFQWKPHLGKHSLCWDEALKLGGQDPDYLKRDLQMFIDSGIYPKYELGVQLVPEEDEDKFSFDLLDCTKIIPEEEVPIKWVGTMTLNKTVTDQFAENEQVAFCTQNIVPGIDYSDDPMLHGRNFSYFDTQISRLGGINFSQLPINQPLPQACPFMNTLRDGYSSKVIPNGPNYYPNRFNNYPKPASVEEGGLHFPPYQVGGKRERNLGEKFFEFYDQATLHFNSLSDIEKANFVSTSHFEMGRCDDVGVRTRMVERLNHIDHDMAVQVSEGLGIKCPPAVKKNHGRKSDGANPISMLSKNNVFKPEGRLIALVAPDGYDHQQALAIQNAFLALGNIVAVVGLRKGPTYGKQEGQELPTNFTFESARSTLFDSVIFLDGDDRYKKTLNLGRVKHWCIEAYAHFKAIALIGTSAEWGSKLIPVENRTDGGKSFSVQDGVVVAPKLTSQDTSLFDKLTKGVIDAASFAGAYAQAVASHRHWQRDPSELAY
;
A
#
# COMPACT_ATOMS: atom_id res chain seq x y z
N MET A 1 14.42 -51.16 -2.69
CA MET A 1 14.32 -50.82 -4.12
C MET A 1 14.29 -49.32 -4.20
N ASP A 2 15.34 -48.70 -4.74
CA ASP A 2 15.38 -47.25 -4.90
C ASP A 2 14.34 -46.83 -5.94
N LYS A 3 13.47 -45.87 -5.57
CA LYS A 3 12.52 -45.28 -6.51
C LYS A 3 13.32 -44.60 -7.63
N PRO A 4 12.95 -44.76 -8.91
CA PRO A 4 13.63 -44.05 -9.99
C PRO A 4 13.50 -42.54 -9.79
N VAL A 5 14.60 -41.81 -10.00
CA VAL A 5 14.63 -40.35 -9.97
C VAL A 5 14.06 -39.85 -11.31
N PRO A 6 13.05 -38.97 -11.33
CA PRO A 6 12.50 -38.44 -12.59
C PRO A 6 13.53 -37.61 -13.37
N ASP A 7 13.51 -37.69 -14.71
CA ASP A 7 14.55 -37.13 -15.60
C ASP A 7 14.85 -35.63 -15.42
N ASN A 8 13.87 -34.85 -14.97
CA ASN A 8 14.00 -33.39 -14.75
C ASN A 8 14.47 -33.02 -13.33
N TYR A 9 14.87 -34.00 -12.51
CA TYR A 9 15.25 -33.79 -11.11
C TYR A 9 16.59 -34.43 -10.78
N ARG A 10 17.36 -33.77 -9.91
CA ARG A 10 18.52 -34.37 -9.23
C ARG A 10 18.14 -34.74 -7.80
N LEU A 11 18.62 -35.90 -7.35
CA LEU A 11 18.42 -36.35 -5.98
C LEU A 11 19.52 -35.78 -5.08
N THR A 12 19.14 -35.11 -3.98
CA THR A 12 20.06 -34.70 -2.92
C THR A 12 19.66 -35.37 -1.62
N LYS A 13 20.62 -36.02 -0.94
CA LYS A 13 20.38 -36.73 0.32
C LYS A 13 20.98 -35.96 1.49
N GLU A 14 20.19 -35.75 2.54
CA GLU A 14 20.65 -35.26 3.84
C GLU A 14 20.13 -36.20 4.94
N ASN A 15 21.05 -36.81 5.69
CA ASN A 15 20.74 -37.82 6.71
C ASN A 15 19.74 -38.86 6.20
N SER A 16 18.56 -38.96 6.82
CA SER A 16 17.52 -39.91 6.42
C SER A 16 16.64 -39.42 5.25
N ALA A 17 16.70 -38.15 4.86
CA ALA A 17 15.80 -37.55 3.89
C ALA A 17 16.41 -37.45 2.48
N ASN A 18 15.59 -37.76 1.47
CA ASN A 18 15.95 -37.64 0.06
C ASN A 18 15.11 -36.53 -0.60
N ILE A 19 15.72 -35.49 -1.15
CA ILE A 19 15.03 -34.34 -1.74
C ILE A 19 15.23 -34.31 -3.25
N LEU A 20 14.13 -34.22 -3.99
CA LEU A 20 14.12 -34.05 -5.44
C LEU A 20 14.21 -32.55 -5.77
N VAL A 21 15.37 -32.13 -6.28
CA VAL A 21 15.65 -30.75 -6.67
C VAL A 21 15.54 -30.62 -8.20
N PRO A 22 14.76 -29.67 -8.75
CA PRO A 22 14.65 -29.50 -10.20
C PRO A 22 16.01 -29.24 -10.87
N ILE A 23 16.19 -29.70 -12.10
CA ILE A 23 17.33 -29.36 -12.97
C ILE A 23 16.90 -28.17 -13.83
N SER A 24 17.58 -27.00 -13.73
CA SER A 24 17.31 -25.84 -14.60
C SER A 24 18.56 -25.48 -15.42
N GLU A 25 18.37 -24.99 -16.65
CA GLU A 25 19.46 -24.61 -17.58
C GLU A 25 20.13 -23.28 -17.24
N THR A 26 19.53 -22.45 -16.37
CA THR A 26 19.94 -21.05 -16.13
C THR A 26 20.30 -20.72 -14.69
N SER A 27 20.19 -21.65 -13.74
CA SER A 27 20.58 -21.41 -12.35
C SER A 27 21.17 -22.65 -11.70
N ASP A 28 22.39 -22.51 -11.20
CA ASP A 28 23.00 -23.49 -10.30
C ASP A 28 22.12 -23.54 -9.03
N ASN A 29 21.16 -24.48 -8.95
CA ASN A 29 20.10 -24.63 -7.92
C ASN A 29 20.64 -24.94 -6.51
N LYS A 30 21.72 -24.26 -6.09
CA LYS A 30 22.40 -24.33 -4.79
C LYS A 30 21.60 -23.63 -3.68
N ALA A 31 20.60 -22.81 -4.01
CA ALA A 31 19.80 -22.09 -3.02
C ALA A 31 18.84 -22.98 -2.21
N PHE A 32 18.42 -24.14 -2.74
CA PHE A 32 17.40 -24.99 -2.11
C PHE A 32 17.91 -25.87 -0.96
N ILE A 33 19.21 -26.21 -0.95
CA ILE A 33 19.82 -27.06 0.09
C ILE A 33 21.13 -26.40 0.49
N ASN A 34 21.08 -25.65 1.59
CA ASN A 34 22.26 -25.04 2.18
C ASN A 34 22.91 -26.03 3.17
N PRO A 35 24.12 -26.55 2.91
CA PRO A 35 24.84 -27.43 3.83
C PRO A 35 25.09 -26.77 5.19
N ILE A 36 25.15 -25.44 5.25
CA ILE A 36 25.33 -24.69 6.50
C ILE A 36 24.12 -24.83 7.42
N GLN A 37 22.93 -25.06 6.86
CA GLN A 37 21.68 -25.25 7.61
C GLN A 37 21.49 -26.69 8.09
N GLU A 38 22.35 -27.65 7.70
CA GLU A 38 22.28 -29.03 8.20
C GLU A 38 22.44 -29.07 9.72
N PHE A 39 23.36 -28.25 10.27
CA PHE A 39 23.54 -28.10 11.70
C PHE A 39 22.27 -27.62 12.43
N ASN A 40 21.53 -26.68 11.84
CA ASN A 40 20.27 -26.17 12.38
C ASN A 40 19.21 -27.29 12.41
N ARG A 41 19.11 -28.06 11.32
CA ARG A 41 18.16 -29.16 11.18
C ARG A 41 18.47 -30.29 12.16
N ASP A 42 19.73 -30.69 12.28
CA ASP A 42 20.17 -31.71 13.24
C ASP A 42 19.87 -31.31 14.69
N LEU A 43 20.18 -30.06 15.08
CA LEU A 43 19.84 -29.53 16.41
C LEU A 43 18.33 -29.52 16.64
N SER A 44 17.54 -29.21 15.63
CA SER A 44 16.08 -29.20 15.72
C SER A 44 15.51 -30.61 15.95
N VAL A 45 15.99 -31.60 15.20
CA VAL A 45 15.60 -33.01 15.39
C VAL A 45 15.97 -33.48 16.81
N ALA A 46 17.20 -33.21 17.26
CA ALA A 46 17.65 -33.59 18.60
C ALA A 46 16.84 -32.91 19.71
N ALA A 47 16.62 -31.60 19.61
CA ALA A 47 15.90 -30.82 20.63
C ALA A 47 14.43 -31.23 20.74
N ILE A 48 13.74 -31.42 19.60
CA ILE A 48 12.35 -31.90 19.60
C ILE A 48 12.27 -33.31 20.19
N ARG A 49 13.24 -34.17 19.88
CA ARG A 49 13.27 -35.53 20.43
C ARG A 49 13.47 -35.53 21.96
N VAL A 50 14.46 -34.81 22.47
CA VAL A 50 14.70 -34.68 23.92
C VAL A 50 13.49 -34.08 24.63
N TRP A 51 12.89 -33.01 24.07
CA TRP A 51 11.65 -32.44 24.59
C TRP A 51 10.50 -33.47 24.60
N SER A 52 10.36 -34.26 23.53
CA SER A 52 9.29 -35.26 23.43
C SER A 52 9.43 -36.36 24.49
N GLU A 53 10.66 -36.74 24.86
CA GLU A 53 10.95 -37.70 25.92
C GLU A 53 10.62 -37.15 27.31
N ILE A 54 10.94 -35.87 27.55
CA ILE A 54 10.55 -35.14 28.77
C ILE A 54 9.03 -35.09 28.89
N VAL A 55 8.33 -34.63 27.85
CA VAL A 55 6.86 -34.52 27.85
C VAL A 55 6.19 -35.89 27.94
N ARG A 56 6.76 -36.93 27.33
CA ARG A 56 6.27 -38.31 27.48
C ARG A 56 6.38 -38.78 28.93
N ALA A 57 7.49 -38.51 29.60
CA ALA A 57 7.67 -38.83 31.01
C ALA A 57 6.68 -38.05 31.90
N GLU A 58 6.51 -36.75 31.67
CA GLU A 58 5.54 -35.90 32.38
C GLU A 58 4.09 -36.40 32.20
N LYS A 59 3.67 -36.70 30.96
CA LYS A 59 2.32 -37.21 30.67
C LYS A 59 2.11 -38.63 31.22
N SER A 60 3.13 -39.50 31.15
CA SER A 60 3.09 -40.85 31.73
C SER A 60 2.96 -40.82 33.25
N ALA A 61 3.70 -39.94 33.94
CA ALA A 61 3.60 -39.75 35.38
C ALA A 61 2.22 -39.23 35.80
N LYS A 62 1.67 -38.24 35.09
CA LYS A 62 0.29 -37.74 35.30
C LYS A 62 -0.77 -38.82 35.04
N PHE A 63 -0.56 -39.67 34.03
CA PHE A 63 -1.45 -40.78 33.74
C PHE A 63 -1.41 -41.85 34.85
N LYS A 64 -0.22 -42.21 35.35
CA LYS A 64 -0.04 -43.13 36.48
C LYS A 64 -0.61 -42.57 37.79
N SER A 65 -0.46 -41.27 38.07
CA SER A 65 -0.96 -40.66 39.31
C SER A 65 -2.49 -40.56 39.35
N LYS A 66 -3.16 -40.25 38.24
CA LYS A 66 -4.63 -40.30 38.13
C LYS A 66 -5.21 -41.71 38.34
N ARG A 67 -4.43 -42.78 38.13
CA ARG A 67 -4.86 -44.18 38.25
C ARG A 67 -4.68 -44.79 39.65
N LYS A 68 -3.83 -44.24 40.52
CA LYS A 68 -3.63 -44.73 41.91
C LYS A 68 -4.91 -44.73 42.78
N GLY A 69 -5.99 -44.11 42.34
CA GLY A 69 -7.31 -44.12 43.00
C GLY A 69 -8.31 -45.19 42.53
N LYS A 70 -7.99 -46.06 41.56
CA LYS A 70 -8.92 -47.10 41.05
C LYS A 70 -8.33 -48.51 41.20
N LYS A 71 -8.98 -49.35 42.03
CA LYS A 71 -8.73 -50.81 42.13
C LYS A 71 -9.22 -51.51 40.85
N ASN A 72 -8.28 -51.81 39.95
CA ASN A 72 -8.28 -52.87 38.93
C ASN A 72 -7.28 -52.43 37.85
N ALA A 73 -6.04 -52.85 38.02
CA ALA A 73 -4.95 -52.60 37.10
C ALA A 73 -4.51 -53.94 36.49
N GLU A 74 -5.29 -54.42 35.52
CA GLU A 74 -4.72 -55.23 34.45
C GLU A 74 -4.18 -54.28 33.37
N GLU A 75 -3.01 -54.62 32.82
CA GLU A 75 -2.21 -53.79 31.92
C GLU A 75 -2.98 -53.41 30.66
N ASP A 76 -3.45 -52.16 30.61
CA ASP A 76 -3.98 -51.59 29.38
C ASP A 76 -2.79 -51.11 28.52
N ALA A 77 -2.29 -52.02 27.67
CA ALA A 77 -1.20 -51.82 26.71
C ALA A 77 -1.46 -50.72 25.65
N ASN A 78 -2.53 -49.93 25.78
CA ASN A 78 -3.05 -49.04 24.74
C ASN A 78 -2.71 -47.54 24.87
N TRP A 79 -2.03 -47.07 25.94
CA TRP A 79 -1.60 -45.66 25.98
C TRP A 79 -0.43 -45.41 25.02
N LYS A 80 -0.71 -44.77 23.88
CA LYS A 80 0.29 -44.36 22.89
C LYS A 80 0.49 -42.84 22.97
N PHE A 81 1.70 -42.41 23.36
CA PHE A 81 2.10 -41.01 23.25
C PHE A 81 2.31 -40.66 21.78
N LYS A 82 1.60 -39.65 21.28
CA LYS A 82 1.71 -39.09 19.93
C LYS A 82 1.60 -37.58 20.04
N PHE A 83 2.24 -36.85 19.13
CA PHE A 83 2.20 -35.38 19.12
C PHE A 83 2.28 -34.82 17.70
N SER A 84 1.85 -33.57 17.57
CA SER A 84 1.81 -32.84 16.30
C SER A 84 2.92 -31.79 16.20
N ILE A 85 3.42 -31.58 14.97
CA ILE A 85 4.48 -30.61 14.67
C ILE A 85 4.00 -29.73 13.52
N LEU A 86 4.21 -28.42 13.62
CA LEU A 86 4.14 -27.50 12.50
C LEU A 86 5.56 -27.10 12.10
N ASP A 87 5.97 -27.46 10.88
CA ASP A 87 7.13 -26.94 10.17
C ASP A 87 6.65 -25.78 9.29
N ALA A 88 6.71 -24.55 9.81
CA ALA A 88 6.23 -23.36 9.12
C ALA A 88 7.31 -22.82 8.18
N LEU A 89 6.92 -22.41 6.96
CA LEU A 89 7.82 -21.92 5.91
C LEU A 89 8.79 -23.03 5.42
N SER A 90 8.24 -24.22 5.21
CA SER A 90 8.97 -25.49 5.04
C SER A 90 9.73 -25.62 3.71
N ALA A 91 9.44 -24.78 2.71
CA ALA A 91 10.04 -24.74 1.38
C ALA A 91 10.03 -26.11 0.65
N THR A 92 11.03 -26.96 0.88
CA THR A 92 11.14 -28.29 0.23
C THR A 92 10.52 -29.43 1.04
N GLY A 93 10.13 -29.19 2.30
CA GLY A 93 9.65 -30.25 3.19
C GLY A 93 10.76 -31.00 3.92
N LEU A 94 12.03 -30.61 3.74
CA LEU A 94 13.18 -31.35 4.26
C LEU A 94 13.11 -31.55 5.78
N ARG A 95 12.79 -30.52 6.56
CA ARG A 95 12.62 -30.63 8.03
C ARG A 95 11.45 -31.53 8.38
N ALA A 96 10.27 -31.28 7.81
CA ALA A 96 9.09 -32.10 8.02
C ALA A 96 9.33 -33.59 7.75
N ILE A 97 10.04 -33.93 6.66
CA ILE A 97 10.39 -35.31 6.32
C ILE A 97 11.35 -35.90 7.35
N ARG A 98 12.37 -35.16 7.77
CA ARG A 98 13.28 -35.61 8.83
C ARG A 98 12.54 -35.81 10.15
N TYR A 99 11.62 -34.91 10.51
CA TYR A 99 10.76 -35.11 11.70
C TYR A 99 9.93 -36.38 11.61
N ALA A 100 9.39 -36.70 10.44
CA ALA A 100 8.58 -37.91 10.23
C ALA A 100 9.38 -39.21 10.35
N LYS A 101 10.66 -39.19 9.94
CA LYS A 101 11.55 -40.36 9.89
C LYS A 101 12.39 -40.53 11.16
N GLU A 102 12.87 -39.44 11.75
CA GLU A 102 13.90 -39.45 12.79
C GLU A 102 13.34 -39.24 14.20
N ILE A 103 12.11 -38.71 14.34
CA ILE A 103 11.49 -38.43 15.64
C ILE A 103 10.38 -39.45 15.94
N PRO A 104 10.59 -40.36 16.91
CA PRO A 104 9.56 -41.30 17.31
C PRO A 104 8.31 -40.58 17.84
N ASN A 105 7.14 -41.12 17.54
CA ASN A 105 5.83 -40.63 18.00
C ASN A 105 5.35 -39.29 17.41
N ALA A 106 6.12 -38.64 16.52
CA ALA A 106 5.60 -37.57 15.69
C ALA A 106 4.57 -38.17 14.71
N ASP A 107 3.30 -37.76 14.86
CA ASP A 107 2.17 -38.40 14.18
C ASP A 107 1.62 -37.56 13.04
N LYS A 108 1.40 -36.26 13.29
CA LYS A 108 0.90 -35.30 12.30
C LYS A 108 1.87 -34.14 12.17
N ILE A 109 2.55 -34.05 11.03
CA ILE A 109 3.53 -33.03 10.75
C ILE A 109 2.98 -32.16 9.63
N TYR A 110 2.66 -30.91 9.95
CA TYR A 110 2.15 -29.94 9.00
C TYR A 110 3.34 -29.22 8.41
N ALA A 111 3.55 -29.37 7.11
CA ALA A 111 4.60 -28.69 6.37
C ALA A 111 3.92 -27.57 5.58
N ASN A 112 4.05 -26.34 6.09
CA ASN A 112 3.35 -25.19 5.55
C ASN A 112 4.27 -24.30 4.73
N ASP A 113 3.79 -23.84 3.58
CA ASP A 113 4.42 -22.77 2.82
C ASP A 113 3.36 -21.91 2.13
N PHE A 114 3.69 -20.66 1.86
CA PHE A 114 2.82 -19.74 1.13
C PHE A 114 2.87 -20.00 -0.38
N LEU A 115 4.01 -20.47 -0.90
CA LEU A 115 4.21 -20.69 -2.33
C LEU A 115 3.65 -22.05 -2.78
N PRO A 116 2.73 -22.09 -3.76
CA PRO A 116 2.18 -23.35 -4.28
C PRO A 116 3.27 -24.34 -4.76
N ASP A 117 4.32 -23.83 -5.41
CA ASP A 117 5.46 -24.65 -5.88
C ASP A 117 6.24 -25.31 -4.74
N ALA A 118 6.36 -24.62 -3.61
CA ALA A 118 6.98 -25.16 -2.40
C ALA A 118 6.09 -26.26 -1.79
N VAL A 119 4.78 -26.04 -1.73
CA VAL A 119 3.80 -27.04 -1.25
C VAL A 119 3.81 -28.29 -2.13
N GLU A 120 3.93 -28.12 -3.44
CA GLU A 120 4.05 -29.25 -4.37
C GLU A 120 5.41 -29.96 -4.22
N ALA A 121 6.49 -29.22 -3.97
CA ALA A 121 7.78 -29.82 -3.61
C ALA A 121 7.68 -30.64 -2.31
N ILE A 122 7.00 -30.13 -1.29
CA ILE A 122 6.75 -30.84 -0.03
C ILE A 122 5.99 -32.15 -0.30
N ARG A 123 4.88 -32.09 -1.06
CA ARG A 123 4.07 -33.26 -1.42
C ARG A 123 4.92 -34.33 -2.12
N ARG A 124 5.59 -33.94 -3.21
CA ARG A 124 6.47 -34.81 -3.99
C ARG A 124 7.57 -35.45 -3.14
N ASN A 125 8.24 -34.66 -2.29
CA ASN A 125 9.31 -35.17 -1.45
C ASN A 125 8.79 -36.08 -0.32
N ALA A 126 7.61 -35.79 0.25
CA ALA A 126 6.98 -36.65 1.25
C ALA A 126 6.61 -38.02 0.67
N GLU A 127 6.05 -38.06 -0.55
CA GLU A 127 5.75 -39.29 -1.28
C GLU A 127 7.01 -40.06 -1.63
N TYR A 128 8.05 -39.38 -2.13
CA TYR A 128 9.32 -40.01 -2.47
C TYR A 128 9.96 -40.68 -1.25
N ASN A 129 9.84 -40.08 -0.07
CA ASN A 129 10.37 -40.61 1.20
C ASN A 129 9.45 -41.62 1.91
N ASN A 130 8.26 -41.91 1.37
CA ASN A 130 7.24 -42.76 1.98
C ASN A 130 6.79 -42.26 3.37
N VAL A 131 6.55 -40.95 3.50
CA VAL A 131 6.07 -40.31 4.73
C VAL A 131 4.84 -39.43 4.52
N ALA A 132 4.17 -39.56 3.37
CA ALA A 132 2.97 -38.79 3.03
C ALA A 132 1.77 -39.07 3.97
N ASP A 133 1.78 -40.18 4.71
CA ASP A 133 0.81 -40.50 5.75
C ASP A 133 0.97 -39.65 7.03
N LYS A 134 2.18 -39.11 7.25
CA LYS A 134 2.50 -38.27 8.42
C LYS A 134 2.72 -36.80 8.08
N VAL A 135 3.32 -36.52 6.93
CA VAL A 135 3.63 -35.16 6.47
C VAL A 135 2.49 -34.63 5.62
N LYS A 136 1.76 -33.66 6.18
CA LYS A 136 0.65 -32.98 5.52
C LYS A 136 1.16 -31.65 4.92
N PRO A 137 1.24 -31.53 3.58
CA PRO A 137 1.49 -30.25 2.93
C PRO A 137 0.31 -29.30 3.17
N VAL A 138 0.58 -28.04 3.52
CA VAL A 138 -0.44 -27.00 3.73
C VAL A 138 -0.05 -25.72 3.00
N GLU A 139 -0.84 -25.35 2.00
CA GLU A 139 -0.72 -24.06 1.32
C GLU A 139 -1.42 -22.97 2.12
N GLY A 140 -0.73 -21.85 2.33
CA GLY A 140 -1.30 -20.65 2.92
C GLY A 140 -0.37 -19.93 3.89
N ASP A 141 -0.81 -18.77 4.37
CA ASP A 141 -0.06 -17.96 5.32
C ASP A 141 0.16 -18.70 6.66
N ALA A 142 1.40 -18.73 7.13
CA ALA A 142 1.80 -19.44 8.34
C ALA A 142 1.11 -18.88 9.60
N SER A 143 0.94 -17.56 9.69
CA SER A 143 0.24 -16.92 10.82
C SER A 143 -1.25 -17.28 10.80
N ALA A 144 -1.90 -17.26 9.65
CA ALA A 144 -3.28 -17.68 9.49
C ALA A 144 -3.48 -19.14 9.93
N LEU A 145 -2.61 -20.06 9.48
CA LEU A 145 -2.66 -21.46 9.89
C LEU A 145 -2.50 -21.61 11.40
N MET A 146 -1.54 -20.91 12.01
CA MET A 146 -1.35 -20.93 13.46
C MET A 146 -2.57 -20.36 14.20
N TYR A 147 -3.14 -19.25 13.74
CA TYR A 147 -4.34 -18.67 14.35
C TYR A 147 -5.56 -19.60 14.26
N GLN A 148 -5.71 -20.35 13.16
CA GLN A 148 -6.75 -21.39 13.06
C GLN A 148 -6.59 -22.48 14.14
N HIS A 149 -5.36 -22.73 14.60
CA HIS A 149 -5.04 -23.72 15.64
C HIS A 149 -4.96 -23.10 17.04
N ARG A 150 -5.35 -21.83 17.26
CA ARG A 150 -5.36 -21.20 18.59
C ARG A 150 -6.44 -21.77 19.52
N SER A 151 -7.52 -22.29 18.96
CA SER A 151 -8.65 -22.90 19.67
C SER A 151 -8.99 -24.24 19.02
N GLY A 152 -8.88 -25.34 19.78
CA GLY A 152 -9.09 -26.70 19.26
C GLY A 152 -7.79 -27.52 19.21
N SER A 153 -7.47 -28.09 18.04
CA SER A 153 -6.33 -28.99 17.80
C SER A 153 -4.98 -28.26 17.79
N LYS A 154 -4.58 -27.69 18.92
CA LYS A 154 -3.29 -26.99 19.10
C LYS A 154 -2.10 -27.86 18.68
N PHE A 155 -1.05 -27.22 18.15
CA PHE A 155 0.22 -27.90 17.85
C PHE A 155 0.99 -28.18 19.14
N ASP A 156 1.69 -29.30 19.21
CA ASP A 156 2.59 -29.56 20.34
C ASP A 156 3.99 -28.99 20.12
N VAL A 157 4.40 -28.87 18.85
CA VAL A 157 5.65 -28.25 18.42
C VAL A 157 5.37 -27.32 17.26
N VAL A 158 5.95 -26.11 17.29
CA VAL A 158 5.97 -25.17 16.17
C VAL A 158 7.42 -24.81 15.90
N ASP A 159 7.88 -25.05 14.68
CA ASP A 159 9.18 -24.61 14.20
C ASP A 159 9.01 -23.43 13.24
N LEU A 160 9.45 -22.25 13.67
CA LEU A 160 9.54 -21.03 12.87
C LEU A 160 10.96 -20.87 12.34
N ASP A 161 11.15 -21.07 11.04
CA ASP A 161 12.44 -20.91 10.36
C ASP A 161 12.39 -19.94 9.16
N PRO A 162 11.91 -18.70 9.33
CA PRO A 162 11.88 -17.75 8.24
C PRO A 162 13.29 -17.35 7.80
N TYR A 163 13.41 -17.05 6.51
CA TYR A 163 14.53 -16.25 6.03
C TYR A 163 14.33 -14.78 6.46
N GLY A 164 15.12 -14.31 7.43
CA GLY A 164 15.02 -12.98 8.01
C GLY A 164 14.54 -13.03 9.47
N THR A 165 13.51 -12.26 9.79
CA THR A 165 12.97 -12.15 11.16
C THR A 165 11.80 -13.09 11.40
N ALA A 166 11.71 -13.66 12.61
CA ALA A 166 10.53 -14.39 13.07
C ALA A 166 9.45 -13.51 13.71
N ALA A 167 9.72 -12.21 13.92
CA ALA A 167 8.83 -11.30 14.63
C ALA A 167 7.35 -11.33 14.18
N PRO A 168 7.03 -11.36 12.86
CA PRO A 168 5.62 -11.38 12.40
C PRO A 168 4.84 -12.62 12.85
N PHE A 169 5.52 -13.73 13.13
CA PHE A 169 4.92 -15.03 13.41
C PHE A 169 4.82 -15.34 14.91
N VAL A 170 5.53 -14.57 15.74
CA VAL A 170 5.66 -14.81 17.19
C VAL A 170 4.30 -14.86 17.88
N ASP A 171 3.41 -13.92 17.59
CA ASP A 171 2.10 -13.82 18.26
C ASP A 171 1.20 -15.02 17.98
N ALA A 172 1.10 -15.44 16.72
CA ALA A 172 0.32 -16.61 16.33
C ALA A 172 0.92 -17.91 16.92
N ALA A 173 2.24 -18.03 16.89
CA ALA A 173 2.95 -19.22 17.38
C ALA A 173 2.78 -19.44 18.89
N VAL A 174 2.88 -18.38 19.70
CA VAL A 174 2.69 -18.52 21.16
C VAL A 174 1.25 -18.85 21.52
N GLN A 175 0.26 -18.63 20.64
CA GLN A 175 -1.15 -18.94 20.91
C GLN A 175 -1.54 -20.37 20.49
N CYS A 176 -1.01 -20.85 19.36
CA CYS A 176 -1.37 -22.12 18.76
C CYS A 176 -0.72 -23.34 19.44
N LEU A 177 0.30 -23.13 20.28
CA LEU A 177 0.98 -24.19 21.02
C LEU A 177 0.12 -24.76 22.16
N SER A 178 0.15 -26.08 22.35
CA SER A 178 -0.40 -26.75 23.54
C SER A 178 0.39 -26.33 24.80
N SER A 179 -0.23 -26.39 25.99
CA SER A 179 0.49 -26.02 27.22
C SER A 179 1.66 -26.97 27.47
N GLY A 180 2.85 -26.40 27.63
CA GLY A 180 4.12 -27.13 27.72
C GLY A 180 4.69 -27.55 26.37
N GLY A 181 4.07 -27.11 25.26
CA GLY A 181 4.52 -27.29 23.88
C GLY A 181 5.82 -26.54 23.59
N LEU A 182 6.50 -26.94 22.51
CA LEU A 182 7.82 -26.44 22.13
C LEU A 182 7.72 -25.45 20.96
N LEU A 183 8.24 -24.24 21.18
CA LEU A 183 8.49 -23.26 20.12
C LEU A 183 9.96 -23.28 19.75
N CYS A 184 10.25 -23.58 18.49
CA CYS A 184 11.58 -23.41 17.90
C CYS A 184 11.59 -22.14 17.05
N VAL A 185 12.55 -21.24 17.27
CA VAL A 185 12.62 -19.94 16.56
C VAL A 185 14.00 -19.75 15.96
N THR A 186 14.05 -19.52 14.64
CA THR A 186 15.26 -19.02 13.96
C THR A 186 15.06 -17.58 13.52
N CYS A 187 16.08 -16.75 13.70
CA CYS A 187 16.19 -15.45 13.04
C CYS A 187 17.55 -15.36 12.33
N THR A 188 17.56 -14.95 11.07
CA THR A 188 18.79 -14.74 10.28
C THR A 188 19.13 -13.25 10.08
N ASP A 189 18.29 -12.33 10.56
CA ASP A 189 18.50 -10.87 10.52
C ASP A 189 19.45 -10.37 11.62
N THR A 190 20.55 -11.11 11.88
CA THR A 190 21.51 -10.82 12.97
C THR A 190 22.12 -9.43 12.88
N ALA A 191 22.26 -8.84 11.67
CA ALA A 191 22.71 -7.47 11.50
C ALA A 191 21.78 -6.42 12.15
N VAL A 192 20.49 -6.72 12.30
CA VAL A 192 19.49 -5.85 12.94
C VAL A 192 19.59 -5.96 14.47
N MET A 193 19.65 -7.19 14.99
CA MET A 193 19.54 -7.48 16.43
C MET A 193 20.88 -7.55 17.19
N ALA A 194 21.97 -7.91 16.50
CA ALA A 194 23.34 -7.95 17.04
C ALA A 194 24.24 -6.84 16.48
N GLY A 195 23.73 -6.05 15.52
CA GLY A 195 24.36 -4.85 14.97
C GLY A 195 23.73 -3.57 15.52
N THR A 196 24.44 -2.43 15.36
CA THR A 196 23.98 -1.12 15.87
C THR A 196 23.62 -0.15 14.76
N ASN A 197 23.58 -0.64 13.51
CA ASN A 197 23.28 0.16 12.33
C ASN A 197 21.77 0.34 12.09
N TYR A 198 20.93 -0.52 12.71
CA TYR A 198 19.48 -0.54 12.49
C TYR A 198 18.68 -0.60 13.81
N PRO A 199 18.95 0.29 14.80
CA PRO A 199 18.28 0.25 16.10
C PRO A 199 16.76 0.45 16.00
N GLU A 200 16.29 1.26 15.05
CA GLU A 200 14.87 1.47 14.76
C GLU A 200 14.21 0.20 14.23
N LYS A 201 14.88 -0.53 13.32
CA LYS A 201 14.36 -1.79 12.80
C LYS A 201 14.36 -2.89 13.86
N CYS A 202 15.38 -2.93 14.72
CA CYS A 202 15.42 -3.84 15.86
C CYS A 202 14.28 -3.59 16.83
N TYR A 203 14.02 -2.32 17.15
CA TYR A 203 12.89 -1.94 18.01
C TYR A 203 11.55 -2.33 17.39
N ALA A 204 11.36 -2.08 16.09
CA ALA A 204 10.12 -2.43 15.39
C ALA A 204 9.85 -3.95 15.37
N ASN A 205 10.90 -4.77 15.18
CA ASN A 205 10.75 -6.22 15.12
C ASN A 205 10.65 -6.87 16.53
N TYR A 206 11.44 -6.41 17.50
CA TYR A 206 11.66 -7.14 18.76
C TYR A 206 11.25 -6.35 20.02
N GLY A 207 10.81 -5.10 19.89
CA GLY A 207 10.36 -4.27 21.01
C GLY A 207 11.47 -3.73 21.90
N GLY A 208 12.73 -3.75 21.44
CA GLY A 208 13.88 -3.24 22.17
C GLY A 208 15.07 -2.89 21.27
N THR A 209 16.04 -2.14 21.81
CA THR A 209 17.23 -1.67 21.07
C THR A 209 18.44 -2.59 21.28
N PRO A 210 19.32 -2.76 20.26
CA PRO A 210 20.45 -3.68 20.29
C PRO A 210 21.61 -3.13 21.13
N ILE A 211 22.48 -4.03 21.62
CA ILE A 211 23.66 -3.67 22.43
C ILE A 211 24.90 -3.43 21.55
N ARG A 212 25.63 -2.34 21.84
CA ARG A 212 26.96 -2.06 21.29
C ARG A 212 28.11 -2.54 22.21
N ALA A 213 28.39 -3.84 22.21
CA ALA A 213 29.50 -4.45 22.94
C ALA A 213 29.89 -5.81 22.34
N GLU A 214 30.97 -6.42 22.83
CA GLU A 214 31.43 -7.76 22.41
C GLU A 214 30.38 -8.86 22.65
N TYR A 215 29.42 -8.61 23.54
CA TYR A 215 28.30 -9.49 23.88
C TYR A 215 26.99 -9.16 23.15
N SER A 216 27.06 -8.46 22.00
CA SER A 216 25.89 -8.09 21.20
C SER A 216 25.06 -9.29 20.75
N HIS A 217 25.70 -10.41 20.40
CA HIS A 217 25.02 -11.65 20.00
C HIS A 217 24.18 -12.27 21.13
N GLU A 218 24.67 -12.24 22.38
CA GLU A 218 23.85 -12.64 23.53
C GLU A 218 22.71 -11.62 23.78
N GLY A 219 22.99 -10.32 23.62
CA GLY A 219 21.97 -9.27 23.66
C GLY A 219 20.84 -9.52 22.66
N ALA A 220 21.18 -9.99 21.47
CA ALA A 220 20.25 -10.33 20.41
C ALA A 220 19.33 -11.51 20.80
N LEU A 221 19.87 -12.57 21.42
CA LEU A 221 19.08 -13.68 21.97
C LEU A 221 18.10 -13.18 23.06
N ARG A 222 18.57 -12.28 23.94
CA ARG A 222 17.77 -11.74 25.04
C ARG A 222 16.66 -10.81 24.56
N LEU A 223 16.85 -10.09 23.46
CA LEU A 223 15.80 -9.30 22.81
C LEU A 223 14.67 -10.20 22.30
N ILE A 224 15.01 -11.28 21.61
CA ILE A 224 14.00 -12.22 21.09
C ILE A 224 13.27 -12.92 22.25
N LEU A 225 13.98 -13.39 23.28
CA LEU A 225 13.33 -13.97 24.47
C LEU A 225 12.35 -13.00 25.12
N ASN A 226 12.70 -11.71 25.20
CA ASN A 226 11.81 -10.71 25.74
C ASN A 226 10.57 -10.53 24.85
N SER A 227 10.72 -10.47 23.53
CA SER A 227 9.60 -10.42 22.58
C SER A 227 8.67 -11.63 22.73
N LEU A 228 9.22 -12.85 22.80
CA LEU A 228 8.46 -14.08 23.04
C LEU A 228 7.73 -14.05 24.39
N SER A 229 8.40 -13.60 25.45
CA SER A 229 7.84 -13.48 26.81
C SER A 229 6.67 -12.50 26.86
N GLN A 230 6.86 -11.30 26.29
CA GLN A 230 5.83 -10.27 26.23
C GLN A 230 4.63 -10.73 25.42
N SER A 231 4.86 -11.43 24.32
CA SER A 231 3.80 -12.01 23.51
C SER A 231 3.01 -13.08 24.27
N ALA A 232 3.69 -14.04 24.90
CA ALA A 232 3.05 -15.09 25.70
C ALA A 232 2.25 -14.51 26.89
N ALA A 233 2.82 -13.51 27.59
CA ALA A 233 2.23 -12.90 28.77
C ALA A 233 0.86 -12.25 28.49
N ARG A 234 0.66 -11.65 27.32
CA ARG A 234 -0.62 -11.07 26.89
C ARG A 234 -1.77 -12.08 26.89
N TYR A 235 -1.47 -13.37 26.78
CA TYR A 235 -2.45 -14.45 26.71
C TYR A 235 -2.49 -15.33 27.96
N GLY A 236 -1.95 -14.87 29.09
CA GLY A 236 -1.92 -15.65 30.33
C GLY A 236 -0.94 -16.85 30.28
N ARG A 237 0.03 -16.80 29.37
CA ARG A 237 1.05 -17.83 29.15
C ARG A 237 2.44 -17.31 29.49
N TYR A 238 3.35 -18.18 29.85
CA TYR A 238 4.74 -17.82 30.13
C TYR A 238 5.72 -18.69 29.35
N ILE A 239 6.91 -18.15 29.10
CA ILE A 239 7.97 -18.87 28.41
C ILE A 239 8.96 -19.51 29.39
N GLU A 240 9.50 -20.65 29.00
CA GLU A 240 10.63 -21.31 29.64
C GLU A 240 11.72 -21.54 28.56
N PRO A 241 12.78 -20.71 28.53
CA PRO A 241 13.90 -20.92 27.62
C PRO A 241 14.61 -22.24 27.97
N LEU A 242 14.67 -23.17 27.02
CA LEU A 242 15.41 -24.43 27.17
C LEU A 242 16.85 -24.28 26.71
N MET A 243 17.05 -23.67 25.55
CA MET A 243 18.38 -23.42 24.97
C MET A 243 18.28 -22.29 23.93
N SER A 244 19.21 -21.35 23.95
CA SER A 244 19.25 -20.21 23.00
C SER A 244 20.67 -20.05 22.48
N LEU A 245 20.89 -20.18 21.18
CA LEU A 245 22.22 -20.25 20.56
C LEU A 245 22.40 -19.17 19.50
N SER A 246 23.52 -18.45 19.53
CA SER A 246 24.02 -17.66 18.41
C SER A 246 24.97 -18.52 17.56
N ILE A 247 24.63 -18.75 16.29
CA ILE A 247 25.30 -19.71 15.42
C ILE A 247 25.62 -19.07 14.07
N ASP A 248 26.90 -18.87 13.79
CA ASP A 248 27.42 -18.27 12.55
C ASP A 248 26.72 -16.94 12.21
N PHE A 249 25.71 -16.96 11.34
CA PHE A 249 24.95 -15.79 10.86
C PHE A 249 23.50 -15.75 11.32
N TYR A 250 23.05 -16.71 12.14
CA TYR A 250 21.68 -16.80 12.65
C TYR A 250 21.65 -17.04 14.14
N VAL A 251 20.48 -16.85 14.75
CA VAL A 251 20.19 -17.32 16.10
C VAL A 251 19.14 -18.41 16.07
N ARG A 252 19.19 -19.31 17.06
CA ARG A 252 18.25 -20.42 17.19
C ARG A 252 17.86 -20.63 18.65
N MET A 253 16.57 -20.78 18.91
CA MET A 253 16.04 -20.80 20.27
C MET A 253 14.98 -21.89 20.41
N TRP A 254 15.02 -22.60 21.54
CA TRP A 254 14.05 -23.61 21.92
C TRP A 254 13.40 -23.21 23.23
N VAL A 255 12.09 -22.97 23.19
CA VAL A 255 11.35 -22.35 24.28
C VAL A 255 10.07 -23.14 24.54
N ARG A 256 9.81 -23.57 25.78
CA ARG A 256 8.48 -24.12 26.13
C ARG A 256 7.53 -22.98 26.44
N VAL A 257 6.28 -23.11 25.98
CA VAL A 257 5.20 -22.15 26.28
C VAL A 257 4.17 -22.83 27.15
N HIS A 258 3.93 -22.30 28.34
CA HIS A 258 3.05 -22.89 29.36
C HIS A 258 1.89 -21.97 29.70
N ASP A 259 0.72 -22.54 30.01
CA ASP A 259 -0.40 -21.78 30.58
C ASP A 259 -0.14 -21.56 32.08
N GLY A 260 -0.31 -20.34 32.59
CA GLY A 260 -0.08 -20.10 34.02
C GLY A 260 -0.04 -18.63 34.42
N SER A 261 -1.20 -18.05 34.71
CA SER A 261 -1.35 -16.64 35.09
C SER A 261 -0.52 -16.23 36.32
N GLY A 262 -0.24 -17.15 37.24
CA GLY A 262 0.65 -16.91 38.39
C GLY A 262 2.11 -16.67 37.97
N GLU A 263 2.62 -17.45 37.01
CA GLU A 263 3.97 -17.30 36.49
C GLU A 263 4.11 -16.12 35.52
N VAL A 264 3.03 -15.75 34.81
CA VAL A 264 2.99 -14.52 33.99
C VAL A 264 3.36 -13.29 34.82
N LYS A 265 2.92 -13.24 36.09
CA LYS A 265 3.29 -12.15 37.00
C LYS A 265 4.79 -12.07 37.26
N LYS A 266 5.57 -13.12 37.00
CA LYS A 266 7.03 -13.07 37.14
C LYS A 266 7.73 -12.52 35.90
N ALA A 267 7.03 -12.38 34.77
CA ALA A 267 7.64 -11.90 33.52
C ALA A 267 8.27 -10.52 33.67
N PHE A 268 7.63 -9.59 34.38
CA PHE A 268 8.18 -8.23 34.56
C PHE A 268 9.44 -8.18 35.44
N SER A 269 9.71 -9.18 36.30
CA SER A 269 10.99 -9.27 37.03
C SER A 269 12.11 -9.93 36.20
N LYS A 270 11.76 -10.52 35.06
CA LYS A 270 12.68 -11.16 34.11
C LYS A 270 12.98 -10.28 32.89
N THR A 271 12.39 -9.10 32.83
CA THR A 271 12.63 -8.07 31.82
C THR A 271 13.34 -6.87 32.45
N GLY A 272 14.31 -6.31 31.74
CA GLY A 272 15.01 -5.10 32.19
C GLY A 272 15.71 -4.36 31.07
N SER A 273 16.18 -3.15 31.38
CA SER A 273 17.07 -2.37 30.52
C SER A 273 18.53 -2.66 30.86
N VAL A 274 19.40 -2.58 29.85
CA VAL A 274 20.84 -2.78 30.01
C VAL A 274 21.56 -1.49 29.65
N HIS A 275 22.20 -0.88 30.63
CA HIS A 275 23.00 0.33 30.44
C HIS A 275 24.45 -0.09 30.14
N VAL A 276 24.96 0.25 28.96
CA VAL A 276 26.29 -0.16 28.48
C VAL A 276 27.19 1.05 28.29
N CYS A 277 28.36 1.03 28.91
CA CYS A 277 29.35 2.08 28.77
C CYS A 277 29.86 2.17 27.33
N SER A 278 29.78 3.38 26.75
CA SER A 278 30.24 3.71 25.39
C SER A 278 31.73 3.42 25.15
N PHE A 279 32.53 3.38 26.22
CA PHE A 279 33.98 3.22 26.17
C PHE A 279 34.45 1.84 26.62
N CYS A 280 34.35 1.52 27.91
CA CYS A 280 34.89 0.27 28.48
C CYS A 280 33.94 -0.94 28.41
N ARG A 281 32.75 -0.79 27.79
CA ARG A 281 31.75 -1.86 27.59
C ARG A 281 31.19 -2.50 28.87
N GLN A 282 31.54 -1.99 30.05
CA GLN A 282 30.86 -2.35 31.30
C GLN A 282 29.36 -2.13 31.18
N HIS A 283 28.59 -3.05 31.75
CA HIS A 283 27.13 -2.94 31.80
C HIS A 283 26.60 -2.84 33.23
N ALA A 284 25.42 -2.25 33.35
CA ALA A 284 24.58 -2.29 34.55
C ALA A 284 23.15 -2.65 34.10
N ILE A 285 22.49 -3.54 34.85
CA ILE A 285 21.14 -4.00 34.50
C ILE A 285 20.14 -3.33 35.43
N GLN A 286 19.12 -2.73 34.84
CA GLN A 286 17.94 -2.20 35.52
C GLN A 286 16.77 -3.16 35.30
N PRO A 287 16.46 -4.06 36.25
CA PRO A 287 15.23 -4.85 36.19
C PRO A 287 14.02 -3.92 36.21
N PHE A 288 12.90 -4.33 35.60
CA PHE A 288 11.63 -3.60 35.76
C PHE A 288 10.90 -4.00 37.04
N GLY A 289 11.17 -5.21 37.57
CA GLY A 289 10.46 -5.76 38.70
C GLY A 289 11.32 -6.52 39.71
N ARG A 290 10.85 -6.57 40.95
CA ARG A 290 11.35 -7.48 41.99
C ARG A 290 10.21 -8.23 42.68
N ILE A 291 10.50 -9.44 43.15
CA ILE A 291 9.55 -10.30 43.85
C ILE A 291 10.06 -10.53 45.27
N THR A 292 9.25 -10.21 46.28
CA THR A 292 9.55 -10.53 47.68
C THR A 292 8.65 -11.66 48.15
N VAL A 293 9.24 -12.77 48.60
CA VAL A 293 8.49 -13.90 49.15
C VAL A 293 8.39 -13.74 50.66
N LYS A 294 7.18 -13.73 51.20
CA LYS A 294 6.92 -13.81 52.64
C LYS A 294 6.34 -15.18 52.97
N THR A 295 7.02 -15.90 53.85
CA THR A 295 6.53 -17.16 54.42
C THR A 295 5.86 -16.85 55.76
N ASN A 296 4.62 -17.27 55.94
CA ASN A 296 3.96 -17.16 57.24
C ASN A 296 4.42 -18.30 58.18
N GLU A 297 4.06 -18.20 59.47
CA GLU A 297 4.42 -19.19 60.50
C GLU A 297 3.91 -20.62 60.22
N LYS A 298 2.93 -20.77 59.31
CA LYS A 298 2.39 -22.07 58.87
C LYS A 298 3.11 -22.66 57.65
N GLY A 299 4.18 -22.01 57.16
CA GLY A 299 4.94 -22.43 55.99
C GLY A 299 4.33 -22.02 54.64
N ASN A 300 3.21 -21.28 54.62
CA ASN A 300 2.61 -20.81 53.37
C ASN A 300 3.37 -19.59 52.85
N THR A 301 3.77 -19.63 51.58
CA THR A 301 4.49 -18.55 50.90
C THR A 301 3.51 -17.63 50.15
N SER A 302 3.73 -16.32 50.26
CA SER A 302 3.03 -15.29 49.49
C SER A 302 4.05 -14.42 48.77
N SER A 303 3.86 -14.21 47.46
CA SER A 303 4.75 -13.38 46.64
C SER A 303 4.19 -11.97 46.49
N ARG A 304 4.98 -10.97 46.90
CA ARG A 304 4.70 -9.56 46.67
C ARG A 304 5.50 -9.07 45.46
N PHE A 305 4.78 -8.58 44.46
CA PHE A 305 5.34 -8.02 43.23
C PHE A 305 5.53 -6.51 43.40
N GLN A 306 6.72 -5.99 43.15
CA GLN A 306 7.04 -4.57 43.30
C GLN A 306 7.87 -4.10 42.10
N ALA A 307 7.72 -2.84 41.70
CA ALA A 307 8.68 -2.22 40.79
C ALA A 307 10.09 -2.32 41.38
N ALA A 308 11.08 -2.60 40.53
CA ALA A 308 12.46 -2.53 40.97
C ALA A 308 12.81 -1.09 41.34
N GLN A 309 13.63 -0.91 42.38
CA GLN A 309 14.21 0.40 42.65
C GLN A 309 15.16 0.75 41.51
N ALA A 310 15.19 2.04 41.14
CA ALA A 310 16.17 2.52 40.18
C ALA A 310 17.58 2.22 40.73
N ILE A 311 18.42 1.61 39.92
CA ILE A 311 19.84 1.52 40.22
C ILE A 311 20.36 2.96 40.32
N ASN A 312 21.13 3.26 41.37
CA ASN A 312 21.73 4.58 41.55
C ASN A 312 22.93 4.73 40.60
N GLN A 313 22.64 4.70 39.29
CA GLN A 313 23.61 4.74 38.22
C GLN A 313 23.68 6.16 37.66
N SER A 314 24.85 6.80 37.80
CA SER A 314 25.15 8.05 37.08
C SER A 314 25.11 7.81 35.58
N ASP A 315 24.79 8.86 34.83
CA ASP A 315 25.00 8.96 33.38
C ASP A 315 26.45 8.62 32.94
N LYS A 316 27.41 8.71 33.87
CA LYS A 316 28.81 8.36 33.67
C LYS A 316 29.18 7.01 34.31
N CYS A 317 30.04 6.29 33.59
CA CYS A 317 30.68 5.06 34.03
C CYS A 317 31.53 5.28 35.27
N SER A 318 31.25 4.50 36.32
CA SER A 318 32.01 4.56 37.59
C SER A 318 33.47 4.14 37.43
N GLU A 319 33.81 3.44 36.35
CA GLU A 319 35.16 2.93 36.09
C GLU A 319 36.00 3.86 35.21
N CYS A 320 35.42 4.44 34.15
CA CYS A 320 36.18 5.24 33.18
C CYS A 320 35.63 6.66 32.95
N GLY A 321 34.50 7.02 33.55
CA GLY A 321 33.86 8.34 33.39
C GLY A 321 33.16 8.60 32.05
N ALA A 322 33.16 7.64 31.11
CA ALA A 322 32.44 7.75 29.83
C ALA A 322 30.92 7.55 29.98
N GLN A 323 30.14 7.96 28.98
CA GLN A 323 28.67 7.87 29.04
C GLN A 323 28.15 6.43 28.94
N TYR A 324 27.07 6.13 29.65
CA TYR A 324 26.24 4.94 29.42
C TYR A 324 25.22 5.17 28.31
N HIS A 325 24.96 4.13 27.51
CA HIS A 325 23.80 4.04 26.62
C HIS A 325 22.80 3.02 27.16
N THR A 326 21.51 3.35 27.08
CA THR A 326 20.42 2.44 27.48
C THR A 326 20.01 1.56 26.30
N ASN A 327 19.97 0.25 26.53
CA ASN A 327 19.60 -0.76 25.53
C ASN A 327 18.45 -1.63 26.08
N GLY A 328 17.75 -2.35 25.19
CA GLY A 328 16.60 -3.18 25.54
C GLY A 328 15.26 -2.47 25.37
N PRO A 329 14.19 -2.91 26.05
CA PRO A 329 14.14 -3.95 27.08
C PRO A 329 14.57 -5.34 26.60
N MET A 330 15.20 -6.11 27.49
CA MET A 330 15.73 -7.45 27.20
C MET A 330 15.36 -8.45 28.31
N TRP A 331 15.45 -9.74 27.98
CA TRP A 331 15.34 -10.83 28.94
C TRP A 331 16.62 -10.89 29.78
N ILE A 332 16.48 -10.70 31.09
CA ILE A 332 17.61 -10.61 32.04
C ILE A 332 17.78 -11.87 32.89
N ASP A 333 16.89 -12.86 32.75
CA ASP A 333 16.99 -14.18 33.39
C ASP A 333 17.84 -15.14 32.53
N ARG A 334 17.98 -16.40 32.96
CA ARG A 334 18.72 -17.46 32.26
C ARG A 334 18.18 -17.72 30.85
N ILE A 335 19.07 -18.04 29.92
CA ILE A 335 18.75 -18.33 28.50
C ILE A 335 18.90 -19.82 28.13
N HIS A 336 19.34 -20.63 29.09
CA HIS A 336 19.49 -22.08 29.01
C HIS A 336 18.87 -22.76 30.24
N ASN A 337 18.40 -24.00 30.06
CA ASN A 337 17.99 -24.90 31.14
C ASN A 337 19.00 -26.06 31.22
N LYS A 338 19.72 -26.19 32.34
CA LYS A 338 20.79 -27.19 32.50
C LYS A 338 20.34 -28.64 32.41
N ASP A 339 19.13 -28.95 32.88
CA ASP A 339 18.60 -30.32 32.74
C ASP A 339 18.38 -30.65 31.26
N PHE A 340 17.88 -29.69 30.49
CA PHE A 340 17.69 -29.86 29.06
C PHE A 340 19.01 -29.97 28.29
N THR A 341 20.00 -29.10 28.57
CA THR A 341 21.31 -29.14 27.88
C THR A 341 22.09 -30.41 28.19
N LYS A 342 22.03 -30.94 29.41
CA LYS A 342 22.61 -32.25 29.76
C LYS A 342 21.96 -33.41 29.00
N ARG A 343 20.63 -33.46 28.97
CA ARG A 343 19.91 -34.47 28.18
C ARG A 343 20.21 -34.37 26.69
N MET A 344 20.38 -33.15 26.17
CA MET A 344 20.83 -32.94 24.79
C MET A 344 22.22 -33.53 24.55
N LEU A 345 23.18 -33.31 25.45
CA LEU A 345 24.52 -33.90 25.35
C LEU A 345 24.49 -35.43 25.39
N GLU A 346 23.76 -36.00 26.36
CA GLU A 346 23.57 -37.45 26.48
C GLU A 346 22.94 -38.04 25.22
N HIS A 347 21.92 -37.37 24.67
CA HIS A 347 21.24 -37.79 23.45
C HIS A 347 22.17 -37.76 22.23
N ILE A 348 22.96 -36.68 22.08
CA ILE A 348 23.93 -36.53 20.99
C ILE A 348 25.00 -37.61 21.09
N ASP A 349 25.52 -37.88 22.29
CA ASP A 349 26.56 -38.91 22.50
C ASP A 349 26.06 -40.32 22.17
N GLN A 350 24.81 -40.64 22.53
CA GLN A 350 24.21 -41.94 22.26
C GLN A 350 23.77 -42.15 20.80
N ASN A 351 23.64 -41.07 20.02
CA ASN A 351 23.10 -41.10 18.66
C ASN A 351 24.00 -40.34 17.67
N ALA A 352 25.31 -40.27 17.92
CA ALA A 352 26.24 -39.49 17.12
C ALA A 352 26.29 -39.95 15.65
N ASP A 353 26.05 -41.23 15.39
CA ASP A 353 25.95 -41.86 14.07
C ASP A 353 24.74 -41.38 13.24
N LYS A 354 23.73 -40.76 13.89
CA LYS A 354 22.50 -40.30 13.25
C LYS A 354 22.51 -38.85 12.80
N TYR A 355 23.54 -38.09 13.16
CA TYR A 355 23.65 -36.67 12.85
C TYR A 355 24.94 -36.38 12.08
N GLY A 356 24.83 -35.87 10.86
CA GLY A 356 25.98 -35.42 10.07
C GLY A 356 26.84 -34.36 10.79
N THR A 357 26.25 -33.61 11.73
CA THR A 357 26.94 -32.55 12.47
C THR A 357 27.18 -32.83 13.96
N ALA A 358 27.11 -34.11 14.41
CA ALA A 358 27.21 -34.51 15.82
C ALA A 358 28.38 -33.88 16.61
N VAL A 359 29.58 -33.86 16.03
CA VAL A 359 30.79 -33.29 16.67
C VAL A 359 30.62 -31.79 16.95
N ARG A 360 30.01 -31.06 16.00
CA ARG A 360 29.72 -29.63 16.14
C ARG A 360 28.61 -29.40 17.17
N MET A 361 27.58 -30.26 17.19
CA MET A 361 26.48 -30.18 18.16
C MET A 361 27.01 -30.37 19.57
N LYS A 362 27.81 -31.42 19.81
CA LYS A 362 28.47 -31.66 21.09
C LYS A 362 29.35 -30.47 21.50
N GLY A 363 30.11 -29.92 20.56
CA GLY A 363 30.93 -28.72 20.78
C GLY A 363 30.11 -27.51 21.24
N MET A 364 29.01 -27.19 20.57
CA MET A 364 28.17 -26.02 20.88
C MET A 364 27.35 -26.21 22.17
N VAL A 365 26.67 -27.36 22.31
CA VAL A 365 25.80 -27.65 23.46
C VAL A 365 26.62 -27.77 24.74
N SER A 366 27.87 -28.28 24.68
CA SER A 366 28.74 -28.35 25.87
C SER A 366 29.15 -26.98 26.39
N VAL A 367 29.30 -25.97 25.51
CA VAL A 367 29.56 -24.59 25.95
C VAL A 367 28.31 -24.00 26.60
N ALA A 368 27.13 -24.17 25.99
CA ALA A 368 25.86 -23.74 26.58
C ALA A 368 25.57 -24.41 27.95
N ASP A 369 25.90 -25.70 28.08
CA ASP A 369 25.80 -26.44 29.36
C ASP A 369 26.83 -25.97 30.40
N GLY A 370 27.96 -25.42 29.97
CA GLY A 370 28.98 -24.84 30.86
C GLY A 370 28.75 -23.39 31.28
N GLU A 371 27.83 -22.65 30.63
CA GLU A 371 27.60 -21.23 30.92
C GLU A 371 26.97 -20.95 32.28
N LEU A 372 27.40 -19.88 32.97
CA LEU A 372 26.76 -19.44 34.22
C LEU A 372 25.30 -18.99 33.97
N GLU A 373 24.37 -19.44 34.81
CA GLU A 373 22.94 -19.12 34.67
C GLU A 373 22.57 -17.73 35.22
N ASP A 374 23.29 -17.28 36.25
CA ASP A 374 23.01 -16.09 37.06
C ASP A 374 23.82 -14.84 36.64
N SER A 375 24.73 -15.01 35.66
CA SER A 375 25.60 -13.93 35.18
C SER A 375 25.29 -13.59 33.71
N PRO A 376 24.53 -12.53 33.43
CA PRO A 376 24.28 -12.08 32.08
C PRO A 376 25.52 -11.47 31.43
N PHE A 377 25.72 -11.76 30.14
CA PHE A 377 26.82 -11.26 29.31
C PHE A 377 28.24 -11.76 29.70
N TYR A 378 29.17 -11.56 28.79
CA TYR A 378 30.57 -11.96 28.89
C TYR A 378 31.47 -10.78 28.51
N PHE A 379 32.77 -10.91 28.71
CA PHE A 379 33.77 -9.98 28.17
C PHE A 379 34.89 -10.74 27.48
N THR A 380 35.73 -10.05 26.71
CA THR A 380 36.98 -10.60 26.17
C THR A 380 38.18 -9.86 26.73
N THR A 381 39.32 -10.54 26.86
CA THR A 381 40.54 -9.88 27.33
C THR A 381 41.00 -8.77 26.38
N ASP A 382 40.79 -8.95 25.08
CA ASP A 382 41.10 -7.95 24.06
C ASP A 382 40.25 -6.69 24.19
N SER A 383 38.94 -6.80 24.47
CA SER A 383 38.04 -5.65 24.63
C SER A 383 38.47 -4.76 25.80
N VAL A 384 38.78 -5.38 26.94
CA VAL A 384 39.24 -4.67 28.14
C VAL A 384 40.64 -4.10 27.96
N ALA A 385 41.57 -4.87 27.40
CA ALA A 385 42.93 -4.42 27.12
C ALA A 385 42.97 -3.25 26.12
N SER A 386 42.12 -3.29 25.10
CA SER A 386 41.94 -2.20 24.14
C SER A 386 41.49 -0.91 24.81
N ALA A 387 40.50 -0.97 25.71
CA ALA A 387 40.04 0.20 26.46
C ALA A 387 41.16 0.80 27.34
N MET A 388 42.04 -0.04 27.88
CA MET A 388 43.20 0.37 28.68
C MET A 388 44.47 0.67 27.87
N ARG A 389 44.46 0.48 26.54
CA ARG A 389 45.63 0.60 25.65
C ARG A 389 46.85 -0.22 26.10
N MET A 390 46.63 -1.47 26.48
CA MET A 390 47.69 -2.41 26.86
C MET A 390 47.69 -3.68 26.00
N THR A 391 48.77 -4.45 26.09
CA THR A 391 48.83 -5.81 25.54
C THR A 391 47.86 -6.70 26.29
N ALA A 392 47.00 -7.42 25.56
CA ALA A 392 45.99 -8.28 26.16
C ALA A 392 46.64 -9.44 26.96
N PRO A 393 46.29 -9.62 28.24
CA PRO A 393 46.71 -10.78 29.01
C PRO A 393 46.07 -12.06 28.45
N PRO A 394 46.73 -13.23 28.58
CA PRO A 394 46.12 -14.50 28.22
C PRO A 394 44.81 -14.74 28.98
N MET A 395 43.80 -15.29 28.29
CA MET A 395 42.48 -15.59 28.88
C MET A 395 42.59 -16.45 30.15
N VAL A 396 43.50 -17.44 30.16
CA VAL A 396 43.76 -18.33 31.32
C VAL A 396 44.26 -17.54 32.53
N THR A 397 45.10 -16.53 32.33
CA THR A 397 45.66 -15.71 33.40
C THR A 397 44.57 -14.88 34.10
N ILE A 398 43.71 -14.20 33.33
CA ILE A 398 42.61 -13.41 33.89
C ILE A 398 41.54 -14.30 34.53
N ALA A 399 41.16 -15.40 33.87
CA ALA A 399 40.21 -16.34 34.45
C ALA A 399 40.73 -16.99 35.74
N SER A 400 42.03 -17.29 35.83
CA SER A 400 42.65 -17.79 37.06
C SER A 400 42.60 -16.74 38.17
N GLY A 401 42.90 -15.48 37.85
CA GLY A 401 42.79 -14.37 38.80
C GLY A 401 41.38 -14.20 39.37
N LEU A 402 40.35 -14.32 38.54
CA LEU A 402 38.95 -14.26 38.97
C LEU A 402 38.60 -15.43 39.91
N VAL A 403 39.03 -16.64 39.59
CA VAL A 403 38.79 -17.83 40.43
C VAL A 403 39.56 -17.77 41.75
N ASN A 404 40.82 -17.33 41.72
CA ASN A 404 41.62 -17.13 42.93
C ASN A 404 41.00 -16.05 43.85
N ALA A 405 40.33 -15.06 43.26
CA ALA A 405 39.56 -14.04 43.99
C ALA A 405 38.16 -14.51 44.45
N GLY A 406 37.82 -15.80 44.24
CA GLY A 406 36.57 -16.41 44.71
C GLY A 406 35.37 -16.31 43.76
N TYR A 407 35.57 -15.85 42.53
CA TYR A 407 34.50 -15.72 41.53
C TYR A 407 34.43 -16.93 40.61
N GLN A 408 33.26 -17.14 40.01
CA GLN A 408 33.04 -18.22 39.05
C GLN A 408 33.32 -17.72 37.64
N VAL A 409 33.81 -18.62 36.78
CA VAL A 409 34.08 -18.33 35.37
C VAL A 409 33.54 -19.42 34.47
N SER A 410 33.05 -19.04 33.30
CA SER A 410 32.64 -19.92 32.21
C SER A 410 33.00 -19.27 30.86
N ARG A 411 32.83 -20.03 29.77
CA ARG A 411 32.94 -19.50 28.39
C ARG A 411 31.54 -19.20 27.87
N SER A 412 31.38 -18.25 26.97
CA SER A 412 30.11 -18.05 26.26
C SER A 412 30.12 -18.70 24.88
N HIS A 413 29.03 -19.35 24.52
CA HIS A 413 28.80 -19.95 23.21
C HIS A 413 28.74 -18.91 22.07
N ALA A 414 28.42 -17.65 22.40
CA ALA A 414 28.20 -16.59 21.42
C ALA A 414 29.50 -16.00 20.83
N LEU A 415 30.65 -16.15 21.51
CA LEU A 415 31.94 -15.64 21.01
C LEU A 415 33.13 -16.44 21.55
N ALA A 416 34.05 -16.80 20.65
CA ALA A 416 35.32 -17.42 21.02
C ALA A 416 36.18 -16.47 21.88
N GLY A 417 36.94 -17.01 22.83
CA GLY A 417 37.80 -16.19 23.70
C GLY A 417 37.05 -15.36 24.75
N SER A 418 35.76 -15.63 24.95
CA SER A 418 34.93 -14.97 25.96
C SER A 418 35.08 -15.57 27.36
N ILE A 419 34.99 -14.71 28.37
CA ILE A 419 34.88 -15.06 29.80
C ILE A 419 33.55 -14.49 30.32
N LYS A 420 32.70 -15.36 30.86
CA LYS A 420 31.50 -14.98 31.61
C LYS A 420 31.75 -15.25 33.10
N THR A 421 31.46 -14.28 33.96
CA THR A 421 31.79 -14.32 35.39
C THR A 421 30.80 -13.55 36.23
N ASN A 422 30.52 -14.04 37.44
CA ASN A 422 29.72 -13.32 38.43
C ASN A 422 30.53 -12.20 39.14
N ALA A 423 31.77 -11.94 38.73
CA ALA A 423 32.58 -10.85 39.26
C ALA A 423 32.07 -9.47 38.80
N PRO A 424 31.98 -8.47 39.71
CA PRO A 424 31.72 -7.09 39.32
C PRO A 424 32.80 -6.55 38.38
N SER A 425 32.45 -5.64 37.46
CA SER A 425 33.40 -5.12 36.46
C SER A 425 34.63 -4.43 37.06
N ARG A 426 34.52 -3.83 38.25
CA ARG A 426 35.67 -3.27 38.99
C ARG A 426 36.75 -4.34 39.26
N VAL A 427 36.35 -5.55 39.63
CA VAL A 427 37.25 -6.67 39.92
C VAL A 427 37.90 -7.15 38.62
N ILE A 428 37.12 -7.21 37.53
CA ILE A 428 37.67 -7.53 36.21
C ILE A 428 38.79 -6.53 35.87
N HIS A 429 38.55 -5.22 36.02
CA HIS A 429 39.58 -4.21 35.74
C HIS A 429 40.80 -4.32 36.67
N ASP A 430 40.64 -4.68 37.94
CA ASP A 430 41.76 -4.89 38.88
C ASP A 430 42.71 -5.99 38.42
N MET A 431 42.20 -7.06 37.79
CA MET A 431 43.05 -8.10 37.18
C MET A 431 43.97 -7.51 36.10
N PHE A 432 43.45 -6.61 35.28
CA PHE A 432 44.23 -5.94 34.22
C PHE A 432 45.17 -4.88 34.80
N ARG A 433 44.79 -4.17 35.87
CA ARG A 433 45.69 -3.24 36.58
C ARG A 433 46.88 -3.98 37.20
N LYS A 434 46.66 -5.18 37.75
CA LYS A 434 47.76 -6.04 38.23
C LYS A 434 48.68 -6.48 37.10
N TRP A 435 48.11 -6.90 35.96
CA TRP A 435 48.88 -7.24 34.76
C TRP A 435 49.69 -6.05 34.21
N MET A 436 49.13 -4.85 34.25
CA MET A 436 49.79 -3.61 33.83
C MET A 436 51.05 -3.29 34.63
N LYS A 437 51.13 -3.71 35.91
CA LYS A 437 52.34 -3.52 36.73
C LYS A 437 53.55 -4.28 36.18
N THR A 438 53.33 -5.42 35.53
CA THR A 438 54.38 -6.21 34.87
C THR A 438 54.51 -5.90 33.37
N HIS A 439 53.50 -5.26 32.77
CA HIS A 439 53.46 -4.86 31.35
C HIS A 439 53.01 -3.38 31.23
N PRO A 440 53.87 -2.42 31.60
CA PRO A 440 53.47 -1.01 31.72
C PRO A 440 53.12 -0.38 30.37
N ILE A 441 52.11 0.49 30.38
CA ILE A 441 51.71 1.30 29.22
C ILE A 441 52.46 2.63 29.18
N LYS A 442 52.68 3.17 27.97
CA LYS A 442 53.30 4.50 27.76
C LYS A 442 52.31 5.60 28.04
N LEU A 443 52.31 6.08 29.28
CA LEU A 443 51.39 7.06 29.82
C LEU A 443 51.46 8.42 29.13
N GLU A 444 52.63 8.82 28.65
CA GLU A 444 52.85 10.01 27.85
C GLU A 444 52.03 10.05 26.54
N ASN A 445 51.65 8.88 26.02
CA ASN A 445 50.85 8.76 24.78
C ASN A 445 49.33 8.74 25.03
N ILE A 446 48.90 8.96 26.28
CA ILE A 446 47.49 8.90 26.69
C ILE A 446 47.11 10.24 27.31
N LYS A 447 46.21 10.96 26.62
CA LYS A 447 45.71 12.29 27.03
C LYS A 447 45.21 12.28 28.47
N GLU A 448 45.63 13.29 29.25
CA GLU A 448 45.17 13.52 30.62
C GLU A 448 43.64 13.70 30.67
N GLY A 449 42.99 13.12 31.68
CA GLY A 449 41.52 13.11 31.81
C GLY A 449 40.76 12.24 30.80
N SER A 450 41.43 11.55 29.86
CA SER A 450 40.76 10.62 28.95
C SER A 450 40.20 9.38 29.68
N PRO A 451 39.13 8.74 29.18
CA PRO A 451 38.57 7.53 29.79
C PRO A 451 39.57 6.39 29.98
N THR A 452 40.51 6.21 29.04
CA THR A 452 41.64 5.26 29.18
C THR A 452 42.48 5.59 30.41
N ARG A 453 42.86 6.87 30.57
CA ARG A 453 43.73 7.30 31.68
C ARG A 453 43.03 7.10 33.02
N VAL A 454 41.76 7.49 33.12
CA VAL A 454 40.93 7.29 34.32
C VAL A 454 40.83 5.81 34.68
N LEU A 455 40.51 4.96 33.69
CA LEU A 455 40.34 3.53 33.89
C LEU A 455 41.62 2.84 34.36
N ALA A 456 42.77 3.19 33.74
CA ALA A 456 44.07 2.59 34.03
C ALA A 456 44.68 3.06 35.37
N MET A 457 44.43 4.31 35.77
CA MET A 457 45.01 4.92 36.98
C MET A 457 44.16 4.76 38.24
N LYS A 458 42.91 4.32 38.10
CA LYS A 458 42.02 4.09 39.25
C LYS A 458 42.67 3.08 40.21
N GLU A 459 42.66 3.40 41.51
CA GLU A 459 43.22 2.54 42.55
C GLU A 459 42.49 1.19 42.58
N ALA A 460 43.26 0.10 42.69
CA ALA A 460 42.71 -1.25 42.72
C ALA A 460 42.16 -1.58 44.11
N GLU A 461 40.94 -2.12 44.17
CA GLU A 461 40.30 -2.49 45.44
C GLU A 461 40.67 -3.94 45.85
N VAL A 462 41.07 -4.76 44.89
CA VAL A 462 41.49 -6.15 45.09
C VAL A 462 42.95 -6.32 44.66
N ASP A 463 43.80 -6.88 45.52
CA ASP A 463 45.13 -7.33 45.09
C ASP A 463 45.01 -8.68 44.37
N ALA A 464 44.96 -8.63 43.05
CA ALA A 464 44.75 -9.80 42.20
C ALA A 464 45.93 -10.80 42.25
N ASP A 465 45.65 -12.08 42.52
CA ASP A 465 46.57 -13.20 42.31
C ASP A 465 46.35 -13.83 40.94
N LEU A 466 47.23 -13.50 39.97
CA LEU A 466 47.14 -13.97 38.59
C LEU A 466 47.83 -15.32 38.33
N THR A 467 48.24 -16.06 39.37
CA THR A 467 48.83 -17.40 39.20
C THR A 467 47.82 -18.37 38.58
N HIS A 468 48.30 -19.28 37.73
CA HIS A 468 47.42 -20.20 37.01
C HIS A 468 46.71 -21.16 37.96
N ASN A 469 45.38 -21.15 37.92
CA ASN A 469 44.54 -22.05 38.69
C ASN A 469 44.27 -23.32 37.87
N GLN A 470 44.50 -24.50 38.45
CA GLN A 470 44.36 -25.77 37.74
C GLN A 470 42.94 -25.99 37.19
N ALA A 471 41.90 -25.61 37.94
CA ALA A 471 40.51 -25.75 37.49
C ALA A 471 40.22 -24.90 36.24
N VAL A 472 40.87 -23.74 36.11
CA VAL A 472 40.75 -22.86 34.94
C VAL A 472 41.54 -23.41 33.75
N VAL A 473 42.73 -23.97 34.00
CA VAL A 473 43.52 -24.65 32.97
C VAL A 473 42.73 -25.83 32.38
N ASP A 474 42.03 -26.59 33.21
CA ASP A 474 41.21 -27.72 32.76
C ASP A 474 39.97 -27.25 31.99
N LEU A 475 39.28 -26.21 32.49
CA LEU A 475 38.10 -25.60 31.85
C LEU A 475 38.42 -25.02 30.47
N LEU A 476 39.55 -24.32 30.33
CA LEU A 476 39.92 -23.62 29.10
C LEU A 476 40.79 -24.47 28.16
N GLY A 477 41.49 -25.48 28.69
CA GLY A 477 42.50 -26.30 28.02
C GLY A 477 42.06 -27.71 27.60
N SER A 478 40.74 -28.01 27.63
CA SER A 478 40.18 -29.31 27.20
C SER A 478 40.85 -29.89 25.95
N LYS A 479 41.45 -31.09 26.10
CA LYS A 479 42.19 -31.85 25.07
C LYS A 479 41.31 -32.49 23.98
N GLU A 480 39.99 -32.42 24.11
CA GLU A 480 39.07 -32.96 23.09
C GLU A 480 39.01 -32.04 21.87
N LYS A 481 39.27 -32.57 20.66
CA LYS A 481 39.19 -31.85 19.38
C LYS A 481 37.73 -31.54 18.97
N LEU A 482 36.96 -30.88 19.82
CA LEU A 482 35.58 -30.47 19.53
C LEU A 482 35.55 -29.13 18.78
N ARG A 483 34.78 -29.08 17.68
CA ARG A 483 34.59 -27.86 16.88
C ARG A 483 33.55 -26.96 17.54
N ARG A 484 34.00 -26.06 18.43
CA ARG A 484 33.14 -25.15 19.22
C ARG A 484 32.78 -23.86 18.48
N TYR A 485 33.72 -23.30 17.72
CA TYR A 485 33.57 -22.08 16.93
C TYR A 485 34.13 -22.35 15.53
N GLN A 486 33.33 -22.17 14.48
CA GLN A 486 33.77 -22.42 13.11
C GLN A 486 34.20 -21.11 12.45
N SER A 487 35.38 -21.08 11.84
CA SER A 487 35.77 -19.98 10.94
C SER A 487 35.04 -20.16 9.61
N ASN A 488 34.27 -19.14 9.23
CA ASN A 488 33.48 -19.14 8.00
C ASN A 488 34.39 -18.85 6.77
N PRO A 489 34.29 -19.63 5.67
CA PRO A 489 34.90 -19.32 4.38
C PRO A 489 34.55 -17.92 3.82
N ALA A 490 35.31 -17.44 2.84
CA ALA A 490 34.93 -16.24 2.07
C ALA A 490 33.64 -16.52 1.28
N ASN A 491 32.71 -15.55 1.20
CA ASN A 491 31.37 -15.69 0.60
C ASN A 491 30.44 -16.69 1.32
N TRP A 492 30.63 -16.85 2.63
CA TRP A 492 29.82 -17.72 3.48
C TRP A 492 28.56 -17.02 3.96
N GLY A 493 27.41 -17.47 3.45
CA GLY A 493 26.09 -16.94 3.76
C GLY A 493 25.09 -17.36 2.69
N PRO A 494 23.80 -17.08 2.87
CA PRO A 494 22.81 -17.35 1.84
C PRO A 494 23.09 -16.47 0.60
N LEU A 495 23.04 -17.07 -0.58
CA LEU A 495 23.19 -16.35 -1.85
C LEU A 495 22.01 -15.35 -2.00
N ALA A 496 22.27 -14.22 -2.65
CA ALA A 496 21.24 -13.25 -2.98
C ALA A 496 20.12 -13.91 -3.80
N LYS A 497 18.87 -13.44 -3.62
CA LYS A 497 17.74 -13.87 -4.45
C LYS A 497 18.11 -13.75 -5.94
N PRO A 498 17.69 -14.68 -6.81
CA PRO A 498 17.93 -14.56 -8.25
C PRO A 498 17.33 -13.25 -8.78
N ASN A 499 18.17 -12.42 -9.41
CA ASN A 499 17.72 -11.22 -10.11
C ASN A 499 17.00 -11.63 -11.41
N SER A 500 15.69 -11.50 -11.46
CA SER A 500 14.93 -11.43 -12.71
C SER A 500 14.92 -9.97 -13.18
N GLY A 501 16.00 -9.54 -13.83
CA GLY A 501 16.12 -8.22 -14.45
C GLY A 501 17.12 -8.27 -15.61
N PRO A 502 16.82 -7.64 -16.76
CA PRO A 502 17.61 -7.81 -17.97
C PRO A 502 19.02 -7.22 -17.83
N GLN A 503 20.03 -8.02 -18.18
CA GLN A 503 21.43 -7.64 -18.24
C GLN A 503 21.66 -6.67 -19.40
N ASN A 504 22.07 -5.43 -19.10
CA ASN A 504 22.60 -4.52 -20.12
C ASN A 504 24.12 -4.64 -20.19
N THR A 505 24.58 -4.99 -21.39
CA THR A 505 25.97 -5.13 -21.81
C THR A 505 26.72 -3.81 -21.76
N LYS A 506 27.91 -3.82 -21.14
CA LYS A 506 28.93 -2.77 -21.24
C LYS A 506 29.39 -2.62 -22.69
N ASN A 507 29.53 -1.38 -23.15
CA ASN A 507 30.50 -1.02 -24.19
C ASN A 507 31.38 0.14 -23.71
N SER A 508 32.56 0.14 -24.31
CA SER A 508 33.86 0.71 -23.96
C SER A 508 34.00 2.22 -24.08
N SER A 509 34.77 2.77 -23.14
CA SER A 509 35.77 3.86 -23.20
C SER A 509 35.96 4.67 -24.49
N GLU A 510 36.05 6.01 -24.33
CA GLU A 510 37.17 6.91 -24.72
C GLU A 510 36.78 8.36 -24.33
N GLU A 511 37.39 8.98 -23.31
CA GLU A 511 38.60 9.85 -23.33
C GLU A 511 38.52 11.14 -24.16
N HIS A 512 38.51 12.26 -23.41
CA HIS A 512 39.11 13.60 -23.62
C HIS A 512 38.09 14.70 -23.29
N ALA A 513 38.24 15.54 -22.27
CA ALA A 513 39.33 16.43 -21.84
C ALA A 513 38.70 17.83 -21.78
N ASN A 514 38.98 18.53 -20.67
CA ASN A 514 38.56 19.91 -20.40
C ASN A 514 38.90 20.85 -21.56
N ASP A 515 38.09 21.90 -21.73
CA ASP A 515 38.61 23.25 -21.59
C ASP A 515 37.51 24.26 -21.23
N ASN A 516 37.79 25.03 -20.18
CA ASN A 516 37.07 26.22 -19.78
C ASN A 516 37.53 27.39 -20.67
N ALA A 517 36.60 28.19 -21.19
CA ALA A 517 36.86 29.61 -21.43
C ALA A 517 35.56 30.43 -21.43
N THR A 518 35.55 31.41 -20.54
CA THR A 518 34.67 32.55 -20.35
C THR A 518 34.44 33.38 -21.62
N SER A 519 33.25 33.97 -21.78
CA SER A 519 33.08 35.42 -22.01
C SER A 519 31.61 35.83 -22.08
N ASP A 520 31.36 36.99 -21.48
CA ASP A 520 30.10 37.71 -21.38
C ASP A 520 29.56 38.23 -22.72
N ASP A 521 28.22 38.34 -22.76
CA ASP A 521 27.35 39.28 -23.48
C ASP A 521 27.82 39.99 -24.75
N VAL A 522 27.06 39.79 -25.85
CA VAL A 522 26.56 40.91 -26.67
C VAL A 522 25.16 40.59 -27.22
N ASP A 523 24.19 41.38 -26.78
CA ASP A 523 22.80 41.43 -27.23
C ASP A 523 22.66 42.29 -28.50
N ILE A 524 22.34 41.70 -29.66
CA ILE A 524 21.85 42.43 -30.85
C ILE A 524 20.90 41.55 -31.68
N HIS A 525 19.59 41.68 -31.47
CA HIS A 525 18.62 42.11 -32.51
C HIS A 525 17.17 41.91 -32.04
N LYS A 526 16.57 43.02 -31.61
CA LYS A 526 15.11 43.20 -31.53
C LYS A 526 14.51 43.16 -32.94
N SER A 527 13.72 42.13 -33.24
CA SER A 527 12.61 42.25 -34.18
C SER A 527 11.34 41.74 -33.50
N LYS A 528 10.32 42.61 -33.45
CA LYS A 528 9.00 42.30 -32.91
C LYS A 528 8.30 41.30 -33.83
N LYS A 529 8.47 40.00 -33.59
CA LYS A 529 7.48 38.99 -33.95
C LYS A 529 6.55 38.82 -32.75
N ALA A 530 5.24 38.92 -32.97
CA ALA A 530 4.26 38.51 -31.98
C ALA A 530 4.56 37.04 -31.61
N LYS A 531 4.99 36.80 -30.38
CA LYS A 531 5.14 35.46 -29.83
C LYS A 531 3.74 34.86 -29.75
N ILE A 532 3.41 33.98 -30.69
CA ILE A 532 2.32 33.03 -30.50
C ILE A 532 2.83 32.06 -29.43
N ASP A 533 2.16 32.04 -28.28
CA ASP A 533 2.52 31.17 -27.16
C ASP A 533 2.47 29.70 -27.61
N MET A 534 3.52 28.95 -27.27
CA MET A 534 3.90 27.68 -27.89
C MET A 534 3.41 26.45 -27.11
N SER A 535 2.75 26.64 -25.97
CA SER A 535 2.09 25.58 -25.23
C SER A 535 0.62 25.51 -25.64
N VAL A 536 0.08 24.29 -25.76
CA VAL A 536 -1.39 24.07 -25.76
C VAL A 536 -2.05 24.73 -24.53
N TYR A 537 -1.24 24.91 -23.49
CA TYR A 537 -1.51 25.53 -22.20
C TYR A 537 -1.17 27.03 -22.27
N ASP A 538 -2.17 27.91 -22.34
CA ASP A 538 -1.93 29.35 -22.12
C ASP A 538 -1.93 29.59 -20.60
N SER A 539 -0.84 29.19 -19.94
CA SER A 539 -0.67 29.34 -18.48
C SER A 539 -0.58 30.80 -18.03
N ASN A 540 -0.58 31.75 -18.98
CA ASN A 540 -0.53 33.19 -18.72
C ASN A 540 -1.92 33.82 -18.55
N LYS A 541 -3.01 33.08 -18.73
CA LYS A 541 -4.35 33.59 -18.40
C LYS A 541 -4.49 33.79 -16.89
N PRO A 542 -4.91 34.98 -16.42
CA PRO A 542 -5.08 35.23 -14.99
C PRO A 542 -6.17 34.32 -14.43
N VAL A 543 -5.78 33.44 -13.50
CA VAL A 543 -6.69 32.60 -12.73
C VAL A 543 -7.46 33.48 -11.76
N GLN A 544 -8.79 33.34 -11.72
CA GLN A 544 -9.61 33.97 -10.68
C GLN A 544 -9.20 33.38 -9.31
N GLN A 545 -8.45 34.18 -8.55
CA GLN A 545 -8.09 33.88 -7.16
C GLN A 545 -9.35 33.67 -6.32
N ASN A 546 -9.27 32.76 -5.34
CA ASN A 546 -10.31 32.58 -4.34
C ASN A 546 -9.66 32.45 -2.96
N THR A 547 -10.46 32.59 -1.91
CA THR A 547 -9.98 32.62 -0.52
C THR A 547 -9.28 31.33 -0.07
N LYS A 548 -9.57 30.19 -0.70
CA LYS A 548 -8.83 28.94 -0.45
C LYS A 548 -7.44 28.97 -1.07
N LEU A 549 -7.32 29.46 -2.30
CA LEU A 549 -6.03 29.61 -2.98
C LEU A 549 -5.13 30.63 -2.25
N GLU A 550 -5.72 31.71 -1.71
CA GLU A 550 -5.01 32.67 -0.86
C GLU A 550 -4.48 32.02 0.43
N GLN A 551 -5.30 31.19 1.09
CA GLN A 551 -4.86 30.42 2.26
C GLN A 551 -3.71 29.47 1.88
N LEU A 552 -3.83 28.73 0.78
CA LEU A 552 -2.80 27.80 0.32
C LEU A 552 -1.49 28.51 -0.04
N ALA A 553 -1.55 29.71 -0.60
CA ALA A 553 -0.37 30.53 -0.90
C ALA A 553 0.49 30.81 0.35
N THR A 554 -0.10 30.82 1.56
CA THR A 554 0.67 30.94 2.82
C THR A 554 1.48 29.69 3.18
N ALA A 555 1.12 28.54 2.61
CA ALA A 555 1.83 27.27 2.77
C ALA A 555 2.72 26.93 1.56
N THR A 556 2.49 27.56 0.41
CA THR A 556 3.30 27.40 -0.80
C THR A 556 4.66 28.08 -0.65
N ARG A 557 5.71 27.43 -1.15
CA ARG A 557 7.07 27.98 -1.20
C ARG A 557 7.57 27.95 -2.63
N ASP A 558 7.64 29.11 -3.27
CA ASP A 558 8.24 29.26 -4.60
C ASP A 558 9.76 29.35 -4.49
N VAL A 559 10.48 28.70 -5.41
CA VAL A 559 11.95 28.80 -5.50
C VAL A 559 12.30 30.03 -6.34
N PRO A 560 12.93 31.07 -5.76
CA PRO A 560 13.34 32.25 -6.53
C PRO A 560 14.43 31.88 -7.54
N ALA A 561 14.47 32.58 -8.69
CA ALA A 561 15.54 32.39 -9.68
C ALA A 561 16.91 32.88 -9.18
N GLU A 562 16.93 33.95 -8.36
CA GLU A 562 18.15 34.59 -7.86
C GLU A 562 17.99 35.00 -6.37
N GLY A 563 19.11 35.31 -5.71
CA GLY A 563 19.17 35.83 -4.34
C GLY A 563 19.28 34.78 -3.23
N GLU A 564 19.25 35.21 -1.95
CA GLU A 564 19.43 34.33 -0.78
C GLU A 564 18.41 33.18 -0.67
N GLY A 565 17.22 33.37 -1.26
CA GLY A 565 16.14 32.38 -1.28
C GLY A 565 16.32 31.26 -2.31
N SER A 566 17.19 31.43 -3.32
CA SER A 566 17.45 30.40 -4.34
C SER A 566 18.51 29.37 -3.91
N ILE A 567 19.16 29.59 -2.76
CA ILE A 567 20.23 28.74 -2.25
C ILE A 567 19.66 27.43 -1.68
N HIS A 568 20.17 26.28 -2.14
CA HIS A 568 19.81 24.97 -1.60
C HIS A 568 20.19 24.85 -0.12
N ARG A 569 19.25 24.38 0.69
CA ARG A 569 19.40 24.24 2.14
C ARG A 569 18.89 22.88 2.59
N THR A 570 19.45 22.39 3.70
CA THR A 570 18.88 21.26 4.42
C THR A 570 17.49 21.60 4.97
N THR A 571 16.71 20.60 5.37
CA THR A 571 15.38 20.75 5.98
C THR A 571 15.38 21.68 7.20
N PHE A 572 16.53 21.83 7.87
CA PHE A 572 16.73 22.74 9.02
C PHE A 572 17.35 24.10 8.64
N GLY A 573 17.45 24.43 7.35
CA GLY A 573 17.81 25.76 6.84
C GLY A 573 19.31 26.03 6.65
N ALA A 574 20.19 25.04 6.89
CA ALA A 574 21.62 25.19 6.67
C ALA A 574 21.93 25.20 5.16
N LYS A 575 22.71 26.18 4.67
CA LYS A 575 23.16 26.22 3.27
C LYS A 575 23.99 24.98 2.96
N ALA A 576 23.66 24.29 1.87
CA ALA A 576 24.45 23.18 1.37
C ALA A 576 25.54 23.70 0.43
N ASP A 577 26.78 23.31 0.66
CA ASP A 577 27.93 23.64 -0.21
C ASP A 577 27.99 22.73 -1.44
N ASN A 578 27.55 21.47 -1.34
CA ASN A 578 27.44 20.52 -2.44
C ASN A 578 26.25 19.55 -2.25
N VAL A 579 25.46 19.31 -3.30
CA VAL A 579 24.26 18.46 -3.30
C VAL A 579 24.29 17.32 -4.32
N GLU A 580 25.42 17.20 -5.02
CA GLU A 580 25.66 16.24 -6.10
C GLU A 580 26.58 15.10 -5.66
N LEU A 581 27.45 15.37 -4.68
CA LEU A 581 28.45 14.41 -4.19
C LEU A 581 28.29 14.18 -2.70
N THR A 582 28.36 12.91 -2.30
CA THR A 582 28.52 12.56 -0.90
C THR A 582 29.89 12.99 -0.37
N MET A 583 29.94 13.35 0.90
CA MET A 583 31.17 13.54 1.65
C MET A 583 31.90 12.20 1.76
N LYS A 584 33.19 12.18 1.41
CA LYS A 584 34.03 10.96 1.36
C LYS A 584 35.34 11.14 2.12
N ALA A 585 35.93 10.05 2.60
CA ALA A 585 37.30 10.02 3.12
C ALA A 585 38.34 10.13 1.98
N GLY A 586 38.45 11.31 1.36
CA GLY A 586 39.26 11.55 0.16
C GLY A 586 38.50 11.27 -1.14
N ARG A 587 39.01 11.76 -2.28
CA ARG A 587 38.30 11.75 -3.58
C ARG A 587 37.80 10.36 -4.02
N ARG A 588 38.52 9.29 -3.67
CA ARG A 588 38.18 7.88 -3.97
C ARG A 588 37.85 7.04 -2.73
N GLY A 589 37.66 7.67 -1.57
CA GLY A 589 37.38 6.97 -0.32
C GLY A 589 35.90 6.65 -0.11
N PRO A 590 35.56 5.92 0.97
CA PRO A 590 34.18 5.61 1.33
C PRO A 590 33.37 6.87 1.69
N THR A 591 32.06 6.83 1.45
CA THR A 591 31.10 7.84 1.94
C THR A 591 31.09 7.89 3.47
N LEU A 592 31.05 9.10 4.02
CA LEU A 592 31.03 9.34 5.46
C LEU A 592 29.59 9.46 5.97
N LEU A 593 29.24 8.67 6.99
CA LEU A 593 27.94 8.76 7.66
C LEU A 593 27.71 10.14 8.32
N SER A 594 28.77 10.89 8.60
CA SER A 594 28.67 12.23 9.18
C SER A 594 28.05 13.25 8.23
N ASP A 595 27.95 12.97 6.93
CA ASP A 595 27.37 13.87 5.92
C ASP A 595 25.89 14.21 6.25
N PRO A 596 25.58 15.43 6.68
CA PRO A 596 24.22 15.81 7.03
C PRO A 596 23.36 16.12 5.80
N VAL A 597 23.95 16.63 4.70
CA VAL A 597 23.22 17.01 3.48
C VAL A 597 22.75 15.75 2.76
N PHE A 598 23.64 14.76 2.59
CA PHE A 598 23.29 13.47 1.99
C PHE A 598 22.19 12.76 2.79
N ARG A 599 22.35 12.64 4.11
CA ARG A 599 21.37 11.92 4.94
C ARG A 599 20.01 12.62 4.98
N ASP A 600 19.98 13.94 5.05
CA ASP A 600 18.73 14.70 5.03
C ASP A 600 17.97 14.49 3.71
N LYS A 601 18.66 14.63 2.57
CA LYS A 601 18.10 14.44 1.23
C LYS A 601 17.58 13.01 1.01
N ILE A 602 18.40 12.00 1.30
CA ILE A 602 18.02 10.60 1.09
C ILE A 602 16.93 10.18 2.09
N SER A 603 17.00 10.60 3.35
CA SER A 603 15.96 10.26 4.33
C SER A 603 14.61 10.85 3.96
N HIS A 604 14.56 12.07 3.40
CA HIS A 604 13.30 12.61 2.90
C HIS A 604 12.77 11.82 1.71
N PHE A 605 13.63 11.51 0.73
CA PHE A 605 13.28 10.70 -0.45
C PHE A 605 12.71 9.32 -0.08
N ASP A 606 13.37 8.60 0.83
CA ASP A 606 12.96 7.26 1.29
C ASP A 606 11.60 7.25 1.99
N HIS A 607 11.09 8.41 2.41
CA HIS A 607 9.83 8.58 3.12
C HIS A 607 8.79 9.42 2.36
N GLU A 608 8.98 9.64 1.05
CA GLU A 608 8.01 10.39 0.24
C GLU A 608 6.65 9.70 0.09
N ARG A 609 6.60 8.36 0.12
CA ARG A 609 5.37 7.61 -0.12
C ARG A 609 4.58 7.40 1.17
N ILE A 610 3.29 7.73 1.11
CA ILE A 610 2.28 7.38 2.12
C ILE A 610 1.39 6.25 1.56
N PRO A 611 0.60 5.57 2.40
CA PRO A 611 -0.41 4.64 1.90
C PRO A 611 -1.36 5.34 0.91
N GLU A 612 -1.64 4.70 -0.23
CA GLU A 612 -2.71 5.15 -1.10
C GLU A 612 -4.09 4.96 -0.44
N ARG A 613 -5.13 5.55 -1.01
CA ARG A 613 -6.51 5.26 -0.57
C ARG A 613 -6.84 3.80 -0.86
N VAL A 614 -7.50 3.10 0.07
CA VAL A 614 -7.87 1.67 -0.11
C VAL A 614 -8.72 1.44 -1.37
N VAL A 615 -9.62 2.39 -1.65
CA VAL A 615 -10.42 2.52 -2.87
C VAL A 615 -10.27 3.95 -3.39
N HIS A 616 -10.50 4.16 -4.68
CA HIS A 616 -10.33 5.47 -5.32
C HIS A 616 -8.89 6.01 -5.23
N ALA A 617 -7.90 5.11 -5.26
CA ALA A 617 -6.49 5.47 -5.24
C ALA A 617 -6.11 6.30 -6.45
N ARG A 618 -6.42 5.82 -7.67
CA ARG A 618 -6.23 6.61 -8.90
C ARG A 618 -7.25 7.73 -8.97
N GLY A 619 -6.79 8.98 -9.02
CA GLY A 619 -7.67 10.12 -9.18
C GLY A 619 -6.96 11.46 -9.22
N ASP A 620 -7.67 12.46 -9.72
CA ASP A 620 -7.15 13.78 -10.03
C ASP A 620 -8.11 14.88 -9.61
N ALA A 621 -7.55 16.04 -9.28
CA ALA A 621 -8.28 17.09 -8.60
C ALA A 621 -8.05 18.47 -9.20
N ALA A 622 -9.04 19.34 -9.01
CA ALA A 622 -9.00 20.73 -9.42
C ALA A 622 -9.71 21.61 -8.39
N HIS A 623 -9.23 22.85 -8.29
CA HIS A 623 -9.87 23.93 -7.55
C HIS A 623 -10.93 24.62 -8.41
N GLY A 624 -11.87 25.25 -7.73
CA GLY A 624 -12.92 26.02 -8.36
C GLY A 624 -13.72 26.82 -7.35
N PHE A 625 -14.93 27.17 -7.75
CA PHE A 625 -15.92 27.81 -6.90
C PHE A 625 -17.33 27.32 -7.25
N PHE A 626 -18.23 27.42 -6.28
CA PHE A 626 -19.65 27.15 -6.40
C PHE A 626 -20.45 28.43 -6.16
N LYS A 627 -21.46 28.64 -6.99
CA LYS A 627 -22.35 29.79 -6.93
C LYS A 627 -23.80 29.32 -6.97
N LEU A 628 -24.52 29.56 -5.87
CA LEU A 628 -25.95 29.32 -5.80
C LEU A 628 -26.70 30.39 -6.61
N HIS A 629 -27.68 29.98 -7.40
CA HIS A 629 -28.58 30.88 -8.13
C HIS A 629 -30.03 30.79 -7.64
N THR A 630 -30.45 29.67 -7.06
CA THR A 630 -31.80 29.48 -6.50
C THR A 630 -31.70 29.09 -5.03
N SER A 631 -32.19 29.96 -4.14
CA SER A 631 -32.25 29.67 -2.69
C SER A 631 -33.13 28.46 -2.37
N LEU A 632 -32.72 27.70 -1.36
CA LEU A 632 -33.44 26.57 -0.74
C LEU A 632 -33.85 26.88 0.70
N GLU A 633 -34.01 28.15 1.07
CA GLU A 633 -34.35 28.58 2.44
C GLU A 633 -35.66 27.97 2.99
N ASP A 634 -36.54 27.51 2.09
CA ASP A 634 -37.78 26.81 2.43
C ASP A 634 -37.54 25.44 3.06
N VAL A 635 -36.43 24.78 2.72
CA VAL A 635 -36.12 23.40 3.15
C VAL A 635 -34.80 23.28 3.93
N THR A 636 -33.90 24.27 3.85
CA THR A 636 -32.64 24.27 4.59
C THR A 636 -32.26 25.66 5.10
N HIS A 637 -31.58 25.72 6.25
CA HIS A 637 -30.91 26.94 6.71
C HIS A 637 -29.39 26.93 6.49
N ALA A 638 -28.85 25.97 5.73
CA ALA A 638 -27.43 25.92 5.38
C ALA A 638 -27.04 27.09 4.48
N LYS A 639 -26.12 27.97 4.92
CA LYS A 639 -25.84 29.21 4.17
C LYS A 639 -25.43 28.99 2.73
N ILE A 640 -24.67 27.93 2.44
CA ILE A 640 -24.26 27.59 1.08
C ILE A 640 -25.44 27.27 0.14
N LEU A 641 -26.60 26.92 0.68
CA LEU A 641 -27.84 26.63 -0.06
C LEU A 641 -28.91 27.72 0.11
N THR A 642 -28.62 28.83 0.80
CA THR A 642 -29.54 29.97 0.93
C THR A 642 -28.95 31.29 0.42
N ASP A 643 -27.62 31.43 0.41
CA ASP A 643 -26.92 32.63 -0.04
C ASP A 643 -26.62 32.57 -1.54
N THR A 644 -27.38 33.34 -2.33
CA THR A 644 -27.18 33.46 -3.78
C THR A 644 -26.13 34.51 -4.17
N VAL A 645 -25.49 35.19 -3.21
CA VAL A 645 -24.53 36.29 -3.43
C VAL A 645 -23.10 35.82 -3.30
N THR A 646 -22.79 34.92 -2.37
CA THR A 646 -21.40 34.47 -2.16
C THR A 646 -20.97 33.39 -3.17
N GLU A 647 -19.73 33.49 -3.67
CA GLU A 647 -19.04 32.38 -4.34
C GLU A 647 -18.27 31.57 -3.30
N THR A 648 -18.56 30.28 -3.19
CA THR A 648 -17.91 29.39 -2.23
C THR A 648 -16.73 28.69 -2.89
N PRO A 649 -15.48 28.85 -2.41
CA PRO A 649 -14.35 28.07 -2.90
C PRO A 649 -14.63 26.57 -2.79
N THR A 650 -14.21 25.83 -3.80
CA THR A 650 -14.51 24.40 -3.92
C THR A 650 -13.28 23.64 -4.40
N PHE A 651 -13.12 22.40 -3.93
CA PHE A 651 -12.11 21.47 -4.40
C PHE A 651 -12.76 20.14 -4.77
N VAL A 652 -12.52 19.69 -6.01
CA VAL A 652 -13.12 18.46 -6.53
C VAL A 652 -12.04 17.46 -6.83
N ARG A 653 -12.24 16.21 -6.43
CA ARG A 653 -11.43 15.07 -6.84
C ARG A 653 -12.28 14.04 -7.57
N PHE A 654 -11.90 13.77 -8.81
CA PHE A 654 -12.40 12.64 -9.58
C PHE A 654 -11.49 11.43 -9.38
N SER A 655 -12.02 10.23 -9.54
CA SER A 655 -11.23 9.01 -9.33
C SER A 655 -11.80 7.80 -10.03
N SER A 656 -10.97 6.78 -10.26
CA SER A 656 -11.41 5.41 -10.48
C SER A 656 -11.80 4.77 -9.13
N VAL A 657 -12.09 3.46 -9.04
CA VAL A 657 -12.39 2.78 -7.74
C VAL A 657 -11.34 1.72 -7.39
N LEU A 658 -11.09 0.76 -8.30
CA LEU A 658 -10.35 -0.47 -7.97
C LEU A 658 -8.86 -0.31 -8.25
N GLY A 659 -8.50 0.40 -9.32
CA GLY A 659 -7.11 0.68 -9.66
C GLY A 659 -6.32 1.34 -8.52
N SER A 660 -5.10 0.85 -8.29
CA SER A 660 -4.08 1.55 -7.48
C SER A 660 -3.66 2.85 -8.15
N ALA A 661 -2.91 3.71 -7.46
CA ALA A 661 -2.60 5.07 -7.90
C ALA A 661 -1.97 5.18 -9.32
N GLY A 662 -1.29 4.13 -9.80
CA GLY A 662 -0.70 4.05 -11.14
C GLY A 662 -1.55 3.33 -12.21
N ALA A 663 -2.81 3.00 -11.94
CA ALA A 663 -3.69 2.34 -12.90
C ALA A 663 -4.15 3.29 -14.04
N ALA A 664 -4.52 2.70 -15.18
CA ALA A 664 -5.04 3.46 -16.33
C ALA A 664 -6.41 4.07 -16.04
N GLU A 665 -6.58 5.36 -16.34
CA GLU A 665 -7.80 6.12 -16.02
C GLU A 665 -9.02 5.78 -16.89
N THR A 666 -8.80 5.21 -18.07
CA THR A 666 -9.85 4.83 -19.03
C THR A 666 -10.39 3.41 -18.80
N ALA A 667 -9.94 2.72 -17.75
CA ALA A 667 -10.47 1.42 -17.37
C ALA A 667 -11.99 1.45 -17.10
N ARG A 668 -12.68 0.33 -17.32
CA ARG A 668 -14.12 0.21 -17.04
C ARG A 668 -14.35 0.11 -15.53
N GLU A 669 -14.77 1.20 -14.92
CA GLU A 669 -15.02 1.29 -13.49
C GLU A 669 -16.10 2.35 -13.20
N VAL A 670 -16.64 2.34 -11.97
CA VAL A 670 -17.30 3.55 -11.44
C VAL A 670 -16.27 4.67 -11.35
N ARG A 671 -16.71 5.92 -11.43
CA ARG A 671 -15.88 7.08 -11.11
C ARG A 671 -16.35 7.74 -9.83
N GLY A 672 -15.43 8.00 -8.90
CA GLY A 672 -15.69 8.86 -7.75
C GLY A 672 -15.77 10.32 -8.18
N PHE A 673 -16.70 11.06 -7.59
CA PHE A 673 -16.89 12.49 -7.75
C PHE A 673 -17.06 13.11 -6.35
N ALA A 674 -15.93 13.44 -5.73
CA ALA A 674 -15.90 14.02 -4.39
C ALA A 674 -15.71 15.54 -4.45
N THR A 675 -16.62 16.29 -3.85
CA THR A 675 -16.63 17.76 -3.84
C THR A 675 -16.56 18.26 -2.41
N ARG A 676 -15.59 19.13 -2.12
CA ARG A 676 -15.50 19.88 -0.86
C ARG A 676 -15.85 21.34 -1.09
N PHE A 677 -16.76 21.85 -0.28
CA PHE A 677 -17.08 23.26 -0.18
C PHE A 677 -16.44 23.85 1.07
N TYR A 678 -15.67 24.92 0.90
CA TYR A 678 -15.09 25.66 2.01
C TYR A 678 -16.03 26.80 2.42
N THR A 679 -17.02 26.48 3.26
CA THR A 679 -18.10 27.41 3.61
C THR A 679 -17.73 28.30 4.81
N SER A 680 -18.55 29.32 5.08
CA SER A 680 -18.44 30.13 6.31
C SER A 680 -18.94 29.41 7.57
N GLU A 681 -19.49 28.20 7.43
CA GLU A 681 -20.07 27.41 8.52
C GLU A 681 -19.33 26.07 8.73
N GLY A 682 -18.16 25.93 8.10
CA GLY A 682 -17.35 24.70 8.11
C GLY A 682 -17.16 24.11 6.71
N ASN A 683 -16.35 23.05 6.62
CA ASN A 683 -16.23 22.31 5.37
C ASN A 683 -17.43 21.38 5.20
N TRP A 684 -18.04 21.39 4.03
CA TRP A 684 -19.06 20.42 3.63
C TRP A 684 -18.53 19.56 2.49
N ASP A 685 -18.64 18.24 2.61
CA ASP A 685 -18.22 17.30 1.58
C ASP A 685 -19.42 16.53 0.99
N ILE A 686 -19.60 16.58 -0.32
CA ILE A 686 -20.43 15.63 -1.07
C ILE A 686 -19.49 14.58 -1.66
N VAL A 687 -19.46 13.39 -1.07
CA VAL A 687 -18.60 12.28 -1.51
C VAL A 687 -19.41 11.34 -2.39
N GLY A 688 -19.50 11.66 -3.68
CA GLY A 688 -20.35 10.97 -4.63
C GLY A 688 -19.63 10.05 -5.62
N ASN A 689 -20.41 9.48 -6.53
CA ASN A 689 -19.97 8.74 -7.70
C ASN A 689 -20.63 9.30 -8.98
N ASN A 690 -20.13 8.91 -10.16
CA ASN A 690 -20.79 9.21 -11.43
C ASN A 690 -22.01 8.34 -11.72
N ILE A 691 -22.28 7.33 -10.90
CA ILE A 691 -23.44 6.44 -10.97
C ILE A 691 -24.36 6.76 -9.78
N PRO A 692 -25.70 6.83 -9.96
CA PRO A 692 -26.62 7.28 -8.91
C PRO A 692 -26.94 6.25 -7.81
N VAL A 693 -26.42 5.02 -7.95
CA VAL A 693 -26.67 3.90 -7.03
C VAL A 693 -25.35 3.22 -6.62
N PHE A 694 -25.43 2.35 -5.62
CA PHE A 694 -24.30 1.53 -5.16
C PHE A 694 -24.58 0.02 -5.32
N PHE A 695 -23.54 -0.80 -5.14
CA PHE A 695 -23.59 -2.26 -5.33
C PHE A 695 -24.30 -3.03 -4.22
N ILE A 696 -24.25 -2.51 -2.99
CA ILE A 696 -24.65 -3.18 -1.75
C ILE A 696 -25.51 -2.23 -0.92
N GLN A 697 -26.39 -2.81 -0.10
CA GLN A 697 -27.29 -2.04 0.76
C GLN A 697 -26.73 -1.79 2.17
N ASP A 698 -25.82 -2.63 2.66
CA ASP A 698 -25.30 -2.56 4.04
C ASP A 698 -23.75 -2.46 4.03
N PRO A 699 -23.15 -1.55 4.81
CA PRO A 699 -21.72 -1.29 4.79
C PRO A 699 -20.86 -2.47 5.26
N THR A 700 -21.45 -3.42 5.99
CA THR A 700 -20.76 -4.66 6.41
C THR A 700 -20.23 -5.44 5.22
N LYS A 701 -20.94 -5.41 4.08
CA LYS A 701 -20.56 -6.10 2.84
C LYS A 701 -19.50 -5.36 2.03
N PHE A 702 -19.10 -4.14 2.41
CA PHE A 702 -18.17 -3.32 1.63
C PHE A 702 -16.81 -4.00 1.46
N VAL A 703 -16.32 -4.67 2.50
CA VAL A 703 -15.05 -5.41 2.43
C VAL A 703 -15.14 -6.56 1.43
N ASP A 704 -16.24 -7.31 1.41
CA ASP A 704 -16.43 -8.44 0.50
C ASP A 704 -16.55 -7.96 -0.95
N LEU A 705 -17.33 -6.91 -1.19
CA LEU A 705 -17.44 -6.26 -2.50
C LEU A 705 -16.07 -5.82 -3.03
N ILE A 706 -15.32 -5.07 -2.23
CA ILE A 706 -14.03 -4.53 -2.67
C ILE A 706 -13.01 -5.65 -2.86
N HIS A 707 -12.99 -6.68 -2.01
CA HIS A 707 -12.13 -7.84 -2.20
C HIS A 707 -12.49 -8.64 -3.45
N ALA A 708 -13.78 -8.80 -3.75
CA ALA A 708 -14.24 -9.50 -4.95
C ALA A 708 -13.87 -8.73 -6.23
N ALA A 709 -13.88 -7.39 -6.19
CA ALA A 709 -13.59 -6.55 -7.35
C ALA A 709 -12.09 -6.21 -7.54
N LYS A 710 -11.30 -6.22 -6.46
CA LYS A 710 -9.86 -5.96 -6.51
C LYS A 710 -9.10 -7.16 -7.11
N PRO A 711 -7.81 -6.97 -7.49
CA PRO A 711 -7.00 -8.05 -7.99
C PRO A 711 -7.00 -9.27 -7.04
N ASP A 712 -7.14 -10.46 -7.60
CA ASP A 712 -7.18 -11.71 -6.84
C ASP A 712 -5.93 -11.85 -5.96
N PRO A 713 -6.05 -12.23 -4.67
CA PRO A 713 -4.93 -12.24 -3.74
C PRO A 713 -3.84 -13.28 -4.07
N LYS A 714 -4.12 -14.31 -4.88
CA LYS A 714 -3.13 -15.30 -5.29
C LYS A 714 -2.23 -14.76 -6.40
N GLY A 715 -2.83 -14.14 -7.42
CA GLY A 715 -2.11 -13.66 -8.60
C GLY A 715 -1.76 -12.17 -8.59
N GLY A 716 -2.47 -11.37 -7.80
CA GLY A 716 -2.46 -9.91 -7.89
C GLY A 716 -3.05 -9.39 -9.21
N LEU A 717 -3.99 -10.14 -9.82
CA LEU A 717 -4.56 -9.83 -11.14
C LEU A 717 -6.09 -9.96 -11.14
N PRO A 718 -6.81 -9.24 -12.02
CA PRO A 718 -6.32 -8.18 -12.91
C PRO A 718 -6.29 -6.80 -12.22
N GLN A 719 -5.46 -5.87 -12.72
CA GLN A 719 -5.47 -4.49 -12.24
C GLN A 719 -6.60 -3.67 -12.90
N ALA A 720 -7.35 -2.96 -12.06
CA ALA A 720 -8.40 -2.00 -12.44
C ALA A 720 -9.46 -2.56 -13.42
N GLN A 721 -9.86 -3.82 -13.23
CA GLN A 721 -10.82 -4.51 -14.12
C GLN A 721 -11.73 -5.40 -13.28
N THR A 722 -13.02 -5.41 -13.62
CA THR A 722 -14.02 -6.33 -13.07
C THR A 722 -14.12 -7.64 -13.86
N ALA A 723 -13.42 -7.74 -14.99
CA ALA A 723 -13.47 -8.86 -15.93
C ALA A 723 -12.68 -10.08 -15.43
N HIS A 724 -13.10 -10.67 -14.31
CA HIS A 724 -12.52 -11.86 -13.70
C HIS A 724 -13.54 -12.57 -12.79
N ASP A 725 -13.24 -13.83 -12.44
CA ASP A 725 -14.16 -14.72 -11.72
C ASP A 725 -14.69 -14.14 -10.40
N ASN A 726 -13.81 -13.66 -9.50
CA ASN A 726 -14.23 -13.24 -8.15
C ASN A 726 -15.32 -12.16 -8.16
N PHE A 727 -15.20 -11.16 -9.04
CA PHE A 727 -16.18 -10.07 -9.10
C PHE A 727 -17.54 -10.60 -9.57
N TRP A 728 -17.56 -11.31 -10.69
CA TRP A 728 -18.80 -11.82 -11.27
C TRP A 728 -19.41 -12.96 -10.44
N ASP A 729 -18.60 -13.73 -9.71
CA ASP A 729 -19.10 -14.70 -8.73
C ASP A 729 -19.90 -13.97 -7.63
N TYR A 730 -19.28 -12.99 -6.98
CA TYR A 730 -19.92 -12.20 -5.94
C TYR A 730 -21.18 -11.50 -6.44
N MET A 731 -21.14 -10.87 -7.61
CA MET A 731 -22.32 -10.23 -8.22
C MET A 731 -23.44 -11.22 -8.53
N SER A 732 -23.11 -12.45 -8.94
CA SER A 732 -24.10 -13.49 -9.24
C SER A 732 -24.83 -14.02 -8.00
N LEU A 733 -24.12 -14.04 -6.86
CA LEU A 733 -24.62 -14.54 -5.58
C LEU A 733 -25.30 -13.45 -4.75
N LEU A 734 -24.92 -12.18 -4.95
CA LEU A 734 -25.50 -11.05 -4.25
C LEU A 734 -26.84 -10.64 -4.88
N GLN A 735 -27.94 -10.75 -4.13
CA GLN A 735 -29.27 -10.48 -4.66
C GLN A 735 -29.51 -9.01 -4.99
N GLU A 736 -28.92 -8.07 -4.25
CA GLU A 736 -29.09 -6.63 -4.46
C GLU A 736 -28.25 -6.04 -5.61
N SER A 737 -27.38 -6.85 -6.24
CA SER A 737 -26.47 -6.42 -7.31
C SER A 737 -27.10 -5.96 -8.65
N PRO A 738 -28.27 -6.46 -9.13
CA PRO A 738 -28.68 -6.33 -10.52
C PRO A 738 -28.74 -4.90 -11.05
N HIS A 739 -29.19 -3.94 -10.22
CA HIS A 739 -29.28 -2.55 -10.66
C HIS A 739 -27.89 -1.98 -10.92
N MET A 740 -26.93 -2.13 -9.99
CA MET A 740 -25.58 -1.62 -10.20
C MET A 740 -24.84 -2.36 -11.32
N VAL A 741 -25.02 -3.68 -11.44
CA VAL A 741 -24.51 -4.47 -12.58
C VAL A 741 -24.96 -3.88 -13.90
N SER A 742 -26.22 -3.43 -13.98
CA SER A 742 -26.74 -2.84 -15.22
C SER A 742 -26.00 -1.54 -15.61
N TRP A 743 -25.51 -0.76 -14.64
CA TRP A 743 -24.68 0.43 -14.91
C TRP A 743 -23.24 0.05 -15.29
N ILE A 744 -22.64 -0.97 -14.66
CA ILE A 744 -21.28 -1.45 -15.00
C ILE A 744 -21.16 -1.92 -16.44
N LEU A 745 -22.21 -2.61 -16.92
CA LEU A 745 -22.29 -3.11 -18.29
C LEU A 745 -22.61 -1.99 -19.30
N SER A 746 -22.98 -0.78 -18.84
CA SER A 746 -23.23 0.37 -19.71
C SER A 746 -21.95 1.15 -20.03
N ASP A 747 -21.98 2.04 -21.01
CA ASP A 747 -20.83 2.87 -21.37
C ASP A 747 -20.53 3.99 -20.35
N GLN A 748 -21.36 4.20 -19.32
CA GLN A 748 -21.14 5.25 -18.33
C GLN A 748 -19.91 5.01 -17.44
N THR A 749 -19.36 3.80 -17.46
CA THR A 749 -18.13 3.42 -16.73
C THR A 749 -16.84 3.61 -17.54
N ILE A 750 -16.94 4.13 -18.77
CA ILE A 750 -15.79 4.45 -19.65
C ILE A 750 -15.89 5.90 -20.17
N PRO A 751 -15.92 6.89 -19.27
CA PRO A 751 -16.18 8.27 -19.63
C PRO A 751 -15.11 8.85 -20.57
N ARG A 752 -15.53 9.75 -21.46
CA ARG A 752 -14.62 10.48 -22.35
C ARG A 752 -13.73 11.47 -21.58
N SER A 753 -14.27 12.10 -20.56
CA SER A 753 -13.59 13.13 -19.77
C SER A 753 -14.26 13.24 -18.40
N TYR A 754 -13.51 13.59 -17.36
CA TYR A 754 -14.11 13.99 -16.09
C TYR A 754 -15.09 15.17 -16.27
N ARG A 755 -14.85 16.05 -17.26
CA ARG A 755 -15.71 17.20 -17.59
C ARG A 755 -17.09 16.83 -18.14
N MET A 756 -17.26 15.55 -18.51
CA MET A 756 -18.43 15.00 -19.20
C MET A 756 -19.01 13.81 -18.44
N VAL A 757 -18.87 13.78 -17.12
CA VAL A 757 -19.58 12.81 -16.26
C VAL A 757 -20.62 13.51 -15.39
N GLN A 758 -21.70 12.78 -15.10
CA GLN A 758 -22.62 13.14 -14.02
C GLN A 758 -21.96 12.87 -12.66
N GLY A 759 -22.55 13.41 -11.61
CA GLY A 759 -22.18 13.09 -10.23
C GLY A 759 -23.42 12.93 -9.37
N PHE A 760 -23.36 12.10 -8.34
CA PHE A 760 -24.49 11.78 -7.49
C PHE A 760 -24.01 11.51 -6.06
N SER A 761 -24.74 12.00 -5.05
CA SER A 761 -24.47 11.66 -3.65
C SER A 761 -24.69 10.18 -3.35
N VAL A 762 -25.46 9.50 -4.20
CA VAL A 762 -25.96 8.13 -4.06
C VAL A 762 -26.94 7.99 -2.89
N ASN A 763 -26.46 8.25 -1.67
CA ASN A 763 -27.26 8.21 -0.45
C ASN A 763 -28.27 9.36 -0.41
N THR A 764 -29.37 9.11 0.29
CA THR A 764 -30.33 10.14 0.69
C THR A 764 -29.82 10.87 1.93
N PHE A 765 -29.86 12.19 1.93
CA PHE A 765 -29.55 13.06 3.07
C PHE A 765 -30.83 13.74 3.55
N VAL A 766 -30.74 14.57 4.58
CA VAL A 766 -31.84 15.39 5.06
C VAL A 766 -31.44 16.86 5.05
N LEU A 767 -32.33 17.73 4.57
CA LEU A 767 -32.27 19.18 4.73
C LEU A 767 -33.19 19.59 5.88
N VAL A 768 -32.74 20.55 6.68
CA VAL A 768 -33.46 21.06 7.85
C VAL A 768 -33.63 22.57 7.73
N ASN A 769 -34.88 23.06 7.68
CA ASN A 769 -35.17 24.49 7.58
C ASN A 769 -35.09 25.19 8.96
N LYS A 770 -35.41 26.50 9.02
CA LYS A 770 -35.31 27.28 10.27
C LYS A 770 -36.34 26.88 11.34
N GLU A 771 -37.47 26.32 10.92
CA GLU A 771 -38.51 25.80 11.81
C GLU A 771 -38.22 24.37 12.29
N GLY A 772 -37.13 23.76 11.83
CA GLY A 772 -36.76 22.38 12.15
C GLY A 772 -37.50 21.33 11.32
N LYS A 773 -38.22 21.71 10.25
CA LYS A 773 -38.85 20.75 9.32
C LYS A 773 -37.77 20.03 8.53
N ARG A 774 -37.88 18.69 8.46
CA ARG A 774 -36.98 17.80 7.73
C ARG A 774 -37.50 17.53 6.32
N THR A 775 -36.60 17.45 5.35
CA THR A 775 -36.89 17.11 3.94
C THR A 775 -35.78 16.20 3.42
N PHE A 776 -36.12 15.02 2.90
CA PHE A 776 -35.13 14.13 2.29
C PHE A 776 -34.58 14.73 0.99
N VAL A 777 -33.28 14.55 0.74
CA VAL A 777 -32.61 15.07 -0.46
C VAL A 777 -31.64 14.08 -1.08
N LYS A 778 -31.65 13.97 -2.42
CA LYS A 778 -30.51 13.44 -3.19
C LYS A 778 -29.84 14.56 -3.98
N PHE A 779 -28.52 14.67 -3.89
CA PHE A 779 -27.72 15.66 -4.61
C PHE A 779 -27.17 15.07 -5.91
N GLN A 780 -27.18 15.86 -6.97
CA GLN A 780 -26.71 15.45 -8.29
C GLN A 780 -25.92 16.57 -8.98
N TRP A 781 -25.00 16.20 -9.88
CA TRP A 781 -24.22 17.10 -10.72
C TRP A 781 -24.50 16.80 -12.18
N LYS A 782 -24.92 17.82 -12.93
CA LYS A 782 -25.10 17.74 -14.39
C LYS A 782 -23.99 18.53 -15.11
N PRO A 783 -23.14 17.88 -15.93
CA PRO A 783 -22.10 18.58 -16.68
C PRO A 783 -22.70 19.47 -17.77
N HIS A 784 -22.18 20.70 -17.91
CA HIS A 784 -22.60 21.63 -18.97
C HIS A 784 -22.26 21.15 -20.38
N LEU A 785 -21.24 20.30 -20.51
CA LEU A 785 -20.81 19.69 -21.77
C LEU A 785 -21.63 18.45 -22.13
N GLY A 786 -22.56 18.04 -21.27
CA GLY A 786 -23.29 16.78 -21.39
C GLY A 786 -22.46 15.58 -20.95
N LYS A 787 -23.10 14.41 -20.95
CA LYS A 787 -22.45 13.15 -20.60
C LYS A 787 -22.05 12.37 -21.83
N HIS A 788 -20.77 12.00 -21.89
CA HIS A 788 -20.16 11.38 -23.07
C HIS A 788 -19.15 10.32 -22.66
N SER A 789 -19.11 9.21 -23.41
CA SER A 789 -18.22 8.07 -23.14
C SER A 789 -17.36 7.69 -24.33
N LEU A 790 -16.26 7.00 -24.05
CA LEU A 790 -15.46 6.31 -25.07
C LEU A 790 -16.22 5.07 -25.57
N CYS A 791 -15.72 4.44 -26.64
CA CYS A 791 -16.06 3.04 -26.93
C CYS A 791 -15.00 2.11 -26.29
N TRP A 792 -15.34 0.82 -26.13
CA TRP A 792 -14.49 -0.08 -25.32
C TRP A 792 -13.10 -0.32 -25.90
N ASP A 793 -12.98 -0.59 -27.21
CA ASP A 793 -11.67 -0.77 -27.87
C ASP A 793 -10.79 0.49 -27.75
N GLU A 794 -11.39 1.67 -27.92
CA GLU A 794 -10.70 2.94 -27.72
C GLU A 794 -10.24 3.12 -26.28
N ALA A 795 -11.10 2.84 -25.28
CA ALA A 795 -10.77 2.97 -23.87
C ALA A 795 -9.60 2.07 -23.46
N LEU A 796 -9.58 0.82 -23.94
CA LEU A 796 -8.48 -0.12 -23.73
C LEU A 796 -7.18 0.35 -24.38
N LYS A 797 -7.22 0.74 -25.66
CA LYS A 797 -6.04 1.24 -26.40
C LYS A 797 -5.50 2.51 -25.76
N LEU A 798 -6.38 3.45 -25.43
CA LEU A 798 -6.00 4.72 -24.83
C LEU A 798 -5.38 4.53 -23.44
N GLY A 799 -5.90 3.60 -22.63
CA GLY A 799 -5.32 3.28 -21.33
C GLY A 799 -3.89 2.72 -21.40
N GLY A 800 -3.51 2.10 -22.52
CA GLY A 800 -2.12 1.70 -22.79
C GLY A 800 -1.26 2.81 -23.39
N GLN A 801 -1.86 3.72 -24.16
CA GLN A 801 -1.16 4.80 -24.88
C GLN A 801 -0.91 6.03 -24.02
N ASP A 802 -1.87 6.43 -23.19
CA ASP A 802 -1.82 7.51 -22.20
C ASP A 802 -2.65 7.11 -20.98
N PRO A 803 -2.08 6.36 -20.01
CA PRO A 803 -2.81 5.94 -18.81
C PRO A 803 -3.27 7.13 -17.95
N ASP A 804 -2.72 8.34 -18.16
CA ASP A 804 -3.06 9.60 -17.50
C ASP A 804 -4.01 10.49 -18.31
N TYR A 805 -4.75 9.90 -19.25
CA TYR A 805 -5.57 10.65 -20.20
C TYR A 805 -6.62 11.57 -19.57
N LEU A 806 -7.41 11.10 -18.59
CA LEU A 806 -8.50 11.89 -18.02
C LEU A 806 -7.97 13.08 -17.20
N LYS A 807 -6.84 12.88 -16.49
CA LYS A 807 -6.08 13.93 -15.83
C LYS A 807 -5.57 14.96 -16.83
N ARG A 808 -4.92 14.50 -17.90
CA ARG A 808 -4.33 15.37 -18.91
C ARG A 808 -5.41 16.18 -19.61
N ASP A 809 -6.55 15.57 -19.93
CA ASP A 809 -7.72 16.25 -20.47
C ASP A 809 -8.20 17.35 -19.50
N LEU A 810 -8.41 17.03 -18.22
CA LEU A 810 -8.84 18.02 -17.22
C LEU A 810 -7.87 19.20 -17.12
N GLN A 811 -6.57 18.91 -16.99
CA GLN A 811 -5.52 19.93 -16.89
C GLN A 811 -5.46 20.79 -18.15
N MET A 812 -5.40 20.17 -19.32
CA MET A 812 -5.28 20.85 -20.59
C MET A 812 -6.42 21.84 -20.82
N PHE A 813 -7.67 21.45 -20.56
CA PHE A 813 -8.80 22.36 -20.76
C PHE A 813 -8.84 23.50 -19.73
N ILE A 814 -8.51 23.24 -18.45
CA ILE A 814 -8.41 24.29 -17.43
C ILE A 814 -7.33 25.30 -17.79
N ASP A 815 -6.14 24.83 -18.15
CA ASP A 815 -4.99 25.67 -18.49
C ASP A 815 -5.21 26.46 -19.80
N SER A 816 -6.07 25.97 -20.72
CA SER A 816 -6.50 26.74 -21.90
C SER A 816 -7.59 27.79 -21.58
N GLY A 817 -8.08 27.85 -20.33
CA GLY A 817 -9.17 28.73 -19.91
C GLY A 817 -10.56 28.24 -20.31
N ILE A 818 -10.70 26.95 -20.63
CA ILE A 818 -11.97 26.30 -20.99
C ILE A 818 -12.43 25.49 -19.78
N TYR A 819 -13.08 26.17 -18.84
CA TYR A 819 -13.37 25.64 -17.52
C TYR A 819 -14.51 24.61 -17.50
N PRO A 820 -14.33 23.43 -16.86
CA PRO A 820 -15.41 22.50 -16.58
C PRO A 820 -16.48 23.12 -15.68
N LYS A 821 -17.75 22.91 -16.00
CA LYS A 821 -18.91 23.42 -15.25
C LYS A 821 -19.95 22.34 -14.99
N TYR A 822 -20.52 22.36 -13.79
CA TYR A 822 -21.57 21.41 -13.36
C TYR A 822 -22.70 22.15 -12.65
N GLU A 823 -23.94 21.79 -12.96
CA GLU A 823 -25.13 22.23 -12.22
C GLU A 823 -25.41 21.30 -11.04
N LEU A 824 -25.55 21.85 -9.84
CA LEU A 824 -26.04 21.15 -8.66
C LEU A 824 -27.56 21.04 -8.75
N GLY A 825 -28.04 19.81 -8.72
CA GLY A 825 -29.46 19.45 -8.65
C GLY A 825 -29.82 18.84 -7.30
N VAL A 826 -31.04 19.10 -6.85
CA VAL A 826 -31.65 18.45 -5.68
C VAL A 826 -32.99 17.81 -6.05
N GLN A 827 -33.21 16.58 -5.61
CA GLN A 827 -34.54 15.99 -5.53
C GLN A 827 -34.99 16.08 -4.08
N LEU A 828 -36.16 16.67 -3.83
CA LEU A 828 -36.66 16.98 -2.49
C LEU A 828 -37.93 16.18 -2.22
N VAL A 829 -37.94 15.43 -1.13
CA VAL A 829 -39.10 14.64 -0.70
C VAL A 829 -39.46 15.05 0.73
N PRO A 830 -40.68 15.56 0.98
CA PRO A 830 -41.14 15.84 2.33
C PRO A 830 -41.06 14.59 3.22
N GLU A 831 -40.74 14.76 4.51
CA GLU A 831 -40.62 13.64 5.45
C GLU A 831 -41.91 12.80 5.53
N GLU A 832 -43.07 13.45 5.45
CA GLU A 832 -44.39 12.81 5.41
C GLU A 832 -44.64 11.89 4.19
N ASP A 833 -43.77 11.94 3.18
CA ASP A 833 -43.89 11.21 1.92
C ASP A 833 -42.92 10.01 1.81
N GLU A 834 -42.11 9.75 2.84
CA GLU A 834 -41.09 8.69 2.87
C GLU A 834 -41.61 7.34 2.37
N ASP A 835 -42.79 6.93 2.85
CA ASP A 835 -43.37 5.63 2.57
C ASP A 835 -44.17 5.53 1.26
N LYS A 836 -44.33 6.62 0.51
CA LYS A 836 -45.18 6.66 -0.69
C LYS A 836 -44.56 6.00 -1.92
N PHE A 837 -43.26 5.72 -1.89
CA PHE A 837 -42.52 5.12 -3.01
C PHE A 837 -42.60 3.60 -2.99
N SER A 838 -42.54 2.99 -4.18
CA SER A 838 -42.49 1.52 -4.33
C SER A 838 -41.15 0.90 -3.90
N PHE A 839 -40.18 1.74 -3.58
CA PHE A 839 -38.86 1.42 -3.09
C PHE A 839 -38.59 2.21 -1.80
N ASP A 840 -37.55 1.83 -1.07
CA ASP A 840 -37.14 2.56 0.13
C ASP A 840 -36.24 3.75 -0.25
N LEU A 841 -36.53 4.96 0.25
CA LEU A 841 -35.69 6.13 0.00
C LEU A 841 -34.30 5.99 0.62
N LEU A 842 -34.15 5.14 1.65
CA LEU A 842 -32.92 4.88 2.36
C LEU A 842 -32.08 3.78 1.70
N ASP A 843 -32.59 3.15 0.64
CA ASP A 843 -31.87 2.14 -0.13
C ASP A 843 -30.97 2.79 -1.20
N CYS A 844 -29.66 2.78 -0.95
CA CYS A 844 -28.67 3.31 -1.88
C CYS A 844 -28.53 2.53 -3.19
N THR A 845 -29.19 1.38 -3.35
CA THR A 845 -29.30 0.66 -4.64
C THR A 845 -30.45 1.19 -5.50
N LYS A 846 -31.18 2.22 -5.05
CA LYS A 846 -32.34 2.79 -5.73
C LYS A 846 -32.12 4.25 -6.12
N ILE A 847 -32.55 4.61 -7.32
CA ILE A 847 -32.74 6.00 -7.75
C ILE A 847 -34.15 6.47 -7.36
N ILE A 848 -34.32 7.79 -7.28
CA ILE A 848 -35.64 8.41 -7.32
C ILE A 848 -35.89 8.78 -8.79
N PRO A 849 -36.80 8.11 -9.51
CA PRO A 849 -37.09 8.46 -10.90
C PRO A 849 -37.49 9.94 -11.02
N GLU A 850 -36.95 10.63 -12.02
CA GLU A 850 -37.22 12.05 -12.22
C GLU A 850 -38.70 12.34 -12.54
N GLU A 851 -39.39 11.33 -13.08
CA GLU A 851 -40.82 11.35 -13.36
C GLU A 851 -41.69 11.35 -12.08
N GLU A 852 -41.14 10.85 -10.96
CA GLU A 852 -41.80 10.86 -9.66
C GLU A 852 -41.42 12.10 -8.85
N VAL A 853 -40.13 12.46 -8.84
CA VAL A 853 -39.62 13.66 -8.16
C VAL A 853 -38.67 14.40 -9.10
N PRO A 854 -39.07 15.57 -9.64
CA PRO A 854 -38.23 16.33 -10.56
C PRO A 854 -36.99 16.91 -9.86
N ILE A 855 -35.91 17.09 -10.62
CA ILE A 855 -34.69 17.73 -10.13
C ILE A 855 -34.87 19.25 -10.17
N LYS A 856 -34.61 19.92 -9.04
CA LYS A 856 -34.45 21.38 -8.95
C LYS A 856 -32.98 21.71 -9.09
N TRP A 857 -32.59 22.38 -10.18
CA TRP A 857 -31.22 22.89 -10.38
C TRP A 857 -31.06 24.20 -9.61
N VAL A 858 -30.01 24.32 -8.79
CA VAL A 858 -29.91 25.38 -7.76
C VAL A 858 -28.62 26.18 -7.80
N GLY A 859 -27.54 25.66 -8.37
CA GLY A 859 -26.26 26.37 -8.41
C GLY A 859 -25.27 25.77 -9.39
N THR A 860 -24.25 26.55 -9.76
CA THR A 860 -23.22 26.14 -10.71
C THR A 860 -21.87 26.05 -10.01
N MET A 861 -21.15 24.95 -10.24
CA MET A 861 -19.74 24.79 -9.88
C MET A 861 -18.86 24.97 -11.13
N THR A 862 -17.81 25.79 -11.02
CA THR A 862 -16.81 26.02 -12.09
C THR A 862 -15.42 25.64 -11.58
N LEU A 863 -14.73 24.73 -12.26
CA LEU A 863 -13.35 24.33 -11.95
C LEU A 863 -12.37 25.14 -12.80
N ASN A 864 -11.51 25.93 -12.17
CA ASN A 864 -10.75 26.96 -12.88
C ASN A 864 -9.24 26.96 -12.61
N LYS A 865 -8.76 26.05 -11.75
CA LYS A 865 -7.32 25.92 -11.47
C LYS A 865 -6.95 24.48 -11.15
N THR A 866 -5.86 24.00 -11.72
CA THR A 866 -5.24 22.73 -11.35
C THR A 866 -4.49 22.86 -10.02
N VAL A 867 -4.07 21.74 -9.44
CA VAL A 867 -3.25 21.74 -8.22
C VAL A 867 -1.84 22.27 -8.52
N THR A 868 -1.25 22.94 -7.54
CA THR A 868 0.15 23.37 -7.56
C THR A 868 1.08 22.18 -7.35
N ASP A 869 0.71 21.29 -6.41
CA ASP A 869 1.42 20.04 -6.15
C ASP A 869 0.45 18.86 -6.04
N GLN A 870 0.73 17.80 -6.79
CA GLN A 870 -0.12 16.61 -6.84
C GLN A 870 -0.16 15.86 -5.50
N PHE A 871 0.91 15.88 -4.73
CA PHE A 871 0.96 15.15 -3.47
C PHE A 871 0.27 15.93 -2.33
N ALA A 872 0.67 17.17 -2.11
CA ALA A 872 0.21 18.01 -1.01
C ALA A 872 -1.26 18.42 -1.11
N GLU A 873 -1.83 18.47 -2.32
CA GLU A 873 -3.22 18.87 -2.54
C GLU A 873 -4.10 17.70 -2.96
N ASN A 874 -3.77 16.97 -4.04
CA ASN A 874 -4.59 15.86 -4.51
C ASN A 874 -4.40 14.60 -3.64
N GLU A 875 -3.17 14.14 -3.41
CA GLU A 875 -2.98 12.91 -2.65
C GLU A 875 -3.38 13.09 -1.17
N GLN A 876 -3.08 14.24 -0.56
CA GLN A 876 -3.35 14.48 0.86
C GLN A 876 -4.77 14.99 1.21
N VAL A 877 -5.61 15.34 0.23
CA VAL A 877 -7.02 15.70 0.56
C VAL A 877 -7.75 14.51 1.18
N ALA A 878 -8.56 14.76 2.21
CA ALA A 878 -9.34 13.74 2.90
C ALA A 878 -10.80 14.15 2.97
N PHE A 879 -11.64 13.64 2.07
CA PHE A 879 -13.09 13.86 2.09
C PHE A 879 -13.78 12.90 3.06
N CYS A 880 -14.90 13.33 3.65
CA CYS A 880 -15.69 12.49 4.56
C CYS A 880 -17.17 12.87 4.50
N THR A 881 -18.08 11.89 4.36
CA THR A 881 -19.53 12.15 4.43
C THR A 881 -19.98 12.69 5.78
N GLN A 882 -19.19 12.49 6.84
CA GLN A 882 -19.43 13.09 8.15
C GLN A 882 -19.26 14.63 8.15
N ASN A 883 -18.59 15.21 7.15
CA ASN A 883 -18.40 16.65 7.07
C ASN A 883 -19.65 17.33 6.52
N ILE A 884 -20.58 17.68 7.40
CA ILE A 884 -21.80 18.45 7.12
C ILE A 884 -21.77 19.81 7.84
N VAL A 885 -22.65 20.71 7.42
CA VAL A 885 -22.84 22.06 8.01
C VAL A 885 -24.27 22.19 8.56
N PRO A 886 -24.54 23.15 9.46
CA PRO A 886 -25.90 23.39 9.96
C PRO A 886 -26.92 23.51 8.83
N GLY A 887 -28.10 22.91 9.00
CA GLY A 887 -29.15 22.84 7.97
C GLY A 887 -29.07 21.61 7.06
N ILE A 888 -28.07 20.75 7.23
CA ILE A 888 -27.94 19.43 6.59
C ILE A 888 -27.80 18.37 7.69
N ASP A 889 -28.46 17.22 7.52
CA ASP A 889 -28.45 16.08 8.42
C ASP A 889 -28.38 14.76 7.62
N TYR A 890 -28.17 13.65 8.31
CA TYR A 890 -28.17 12.31 7.74
C TYR A 890 -29.58 11.71 7.74
N SER A 891 -29.87 10.89 6.73
CA SER A 891 -30.98 9.95 6.79
C SER A 891 -30.54 8.64 7.45
N ASP A 892 -31.47 7.73 7.71
CA ASP A 892 -31.19 6.39 8.23
C ASP A 892 -30.71 5.39 7.16
N ASP A 893 -30.21 5.88 6.01
CA ASP A 893 -29.53 5.05 5.01
C ASP A 893 -28.35 4.30 5.65
N PRO A 894 -28.39 2.95 5.72
CA PRO A 894 -27.39 2.17 6.44
C PRO A 894 -25.99 2.31 5.84
N MET A 895 -25.86 2.47 4.52
CA MET A 895 -24.57 2.73 3.88
C MET A 895 -24.00 4.08 4.29
N LEU A 896 -24.83 5.12 4.37
CA LEU A 896 -24.38 6.46 4.77
C LEU A 896 -23.76 6.45 6.18
N HIS A 897 -24.40 5.76 7.13
CA HIS A 897 -23.86 5.64 8.49
C HIS A 897 -22.52 4.90 8.55
N GLY A 898 -22.37 3.78 7.84
CA GLY A 898 -21.10 3.06 7.79
C GLY A 898 -19.98 3.88 7.14
N ARG A 899 -20.33 4.66 6.12
CA ARG A 899 -19.41 5.59 5.45
C ARG A 899 -18.93 6.70 6.39
N ASN A 900 -19.83 7.30 7.18
CA ASN A 900 -19.49 8.33 8.15
C ASN A 900 -18.37 7.89 9.12
N PHE A 901 -18.37 6.62 9.53
CA PHE A 901 -17.28 6.05 10.33
C PHE A 901 -15.98 5.87 9.52
N SER A 902 -16.07 5.17 8.38
CA SER A 902 -14.89 4.68 7.65
C SER A 902 -13.98 5.80 7.13
N TYR A 903 -14.56 6.89 6.60
CA TYR A 903 -13.77 7.97 6.01
C TYR A 903 -12.86 8.67 7.02
N PHE A 904 -13.27 8.77 8.29
CA PHE A 904 -12.43 9.33 9.35
C PHE A 904 -11.33 8.34 9.75
N ASP A 905 -11.72 7.08 10.01
CA ASP A 905 -10.82 6.02 10.47
C ASP A 905 -9.65 5.79 9.50
N THR A 906 -9.93 5.68 8.19
CA THR A 906 -8.89 5.38 7.19
C THR A 906 -7.83 6.49 7.07
N GLN A 907 -8.10 7.73 7.50
CA GLN A 907 -7.10 8.80 7.44
C GLN A 907 -6.01 8.65 8.49
N ILE A 908 -6.28 7.94 9.58
CA ILE A 908 -5.33 7.77 10.69
C ILE A 908 -4.07 7.07 10.18
N SER A 909 -4.22 6.00 9.39
CA SER A 909 -3.08 5.31 8.77
C SER A 909 -2.58 6.02 7.52
N ARG A 910 -3.50 6.48 6.65
CA ARG A 910 -3.15 7.06 5.35
C ARG A 910 -2.35 8.36 5.47
N LEU A 911 -2.75 9.24 6.40
CA LEU A 911 -2.17 10.58 6.57
C LEU A 911 -1.35 10.71 7.86
N GLY A 912 -0.99 9.59 8.48
CA GLY A 912 -0.04 9.53 9.59
C GLY A 912 -0.61 9.98 10.95
N GLY A 913 -1.92 10.15 11.10
CA GLY A 913 -2.55 10.37 12.41
C GLY A 913 -3.85 11.18 12.35
N ILE A 914 -4.32 11.60 13.52
CA ILE A 914 -5.60 12.32 13.70
C ILE A 914 -5.60 13.79 13.22
N ASN A 915 -4.41 14.36 12.94
CA ASN A 915 -4.24 15.78 12.61
C ASN A 915 -4.33 16.05 11.10
N PHE A 916 -4.90 15.14 10.30
CA PHE A 916 -5.03 15.31 8.85
C PHE A 916 -5.83 16.55 8.43
N SER A 917 -6.74 17.02 9.28
CA SER A 917 -7.48 18.28 9.09
C SER A 917 -6.59 19.52 9.13
N GLN A 918 -5.39 19.42 9.72
CA GLN A 918 -4.40 20.50 9.76
C GLN A 918 -3.54 20.57 8.49
N LEU A 919 -3.67 19.63 7.55
CA LEU A 919 -3.00 19.73 6.24
C LEU A 919 -3.64 20.89 5.45
N PRO A 920 -2.84 21.72 4.73
CA PRO A 920 -3.35 22.95 4.13
C PRO A 920 -4.61 22.78 3.27
N ILE A 921 -4.67 21.75 2.43
CA ILE A 921 -5.85 21.47 1.60
C ILE A 921 -7.09 21.07 2.42
N ASN A 922 -6.92 20.47 3.60
CA ASN A 922 -8.02 20.00 4.45
C ASN A 922 -8.55 21.05 5.43
N GLN A 923 -7.77 22.10 5.71
CA GLN A 923 -8.18 23.14 6.65
C GLN A 923 -9.43 23.89 6.14
N PRO A 924 -10.39 24.21 7.03
CA PRO A 924 -11.39 25.26 6.78
C PRO A 924 -10.70 26.61 6.53
N LEU A 925 -11.47 27.61 6.07
CA LEU A 925 -10.97 28.97 5.83
C LEU A 925 -11.01 29.79 7.13
N PRO A 926 -9.88 30.14 7.76
CA PRO A 926 -9.86 30.88 9.03
C PRO A 926 -10.58 32.22 8.94
N GLN A 927 -10.51 32.88 7.79
CA GLN A 927 -11.14 34.17 7.52
C GLN A 927 -12.67 34.11 7.41
N ALA A 928 -13.23 32.93 7.09
CA ALA A 928 -14.66 32.73 6.93
C ALA A 928 -15.28 31.91 8.08
N CYS A 929 -14.50 31.00 8.67
CA CYS A 929 -14.93 30.06 9.70
C CYS A 929 -13.77 29.79 10.69
N PRO A 930 -13.70 30.50 11.83
CA PRO A 930 -12.77 30.17 12.89
C PRO A 930 -13.01 28.75 13.42
N PHE A 931 -11.95 27.93 13.55
CA PHE A 931 -12.05 26.54 13.99
C PHE A 931 -11.32 26.32 15.34
N MET A 932 -12.01 26.60 16.45
CA MET A 932 -11.48 26.50 17.81
C MET A 932 -12.15 25.38 18.59
N ASN A 933 -11.37 24.49 19.21
CA ASN A 933 -11.86 23.39 20.04
C ASN A 933 -10.87 23.05 21.18
N THR A 934 -11.21 22.03 21.99
CA THR A 934 -10.37 21.54 23.09
C THR A 934 -9.51 20.32 22.72
N LEU A 935 -9.49 19.89 21.46
CA LEU A 935 -8.67 18.77 20.99
C LEU A 935 -7.19 19.18 20.94
N ARG A 936 -6.28 18.27 21.36
CA ARG A 936 -4.84 18.53 21.48
C ARG A 936 -4.03 17.34 20.99
N ASP A 937 -2.72 17.56 20.88
CA ASP A 937 -1.70 16.56 20.63
C ASP A 937 -1.86 15.84 19.28
N GLY A 938 -1.53 14.55 19.21
CA GLY A 938 -1.51 13.76 17.97
C GLY A 938 -0.25 13.97 17.12
N TYR A 939 0.06 12.98 16.27
CA TYR A 939 1.21 13.01 15.38
C TYR A 939 1.18 14.24 14.46
N SER A 940 2.34 14.87 14.23
CA SER A 940 2.52 16.02 13.34
C SER A 940 1.57 17.21 13.57
N SER A 941 1.13 17.46 14.81
CA SER A 941 0.36 18.68 15.12
C SER A 941 1.17 19.94 14.78
N LYS A 942 0.58 20.83 13.97
CA LYS A 942 1.14 22.13 13.56
C LYS A 942 0.56 23.29 14.37
N VAL A 943 -0.56 23.07 15.04
CA VAL A 943 -1.24 24.08 15.86
C VAL A 943 -0.66 24.07 17.27
N ILE A 944 -0.35 25.25 17.81
CA ILE A 944 0.04 25.46 19.22
C ILE A 944 -1.09 26.24 19.91
N PRO A 945 -2.07 25.55 20.55
CA PRO A 945 -3.17 26.23 21.22
C PRO A 945 -2.69 26.93 22.50
N ASN A 946 -3.05 28.20 22.68
CA ASN A 946 -2.79 28.95 23.89
C ASN A 946 -4.08 29.03 24.74
N GLY A 947 -4.19 28.16 25.77
CA GLY A 947 -5.33 28.14 26.68
C GLY A 947 -5.67 26.75 27.21
N PRO A 948 -6.67 26.62 28.10
CA PRO A 948 -7.10 25.33 28.64
C PRO A 948 -7.52 24.34 27.54
N ASN A 949 -7.34 23.05 27.81
CA ASN A 949 -7.68 21.93 26.91
C ASN A 949 -8.94 21.16 27.36
N TYR A 950 -9.82 21.80 28.13
CA TYR A 950 -11.05 21.18 28.63
C TYR A 950 -12.19 22.21 28.77
N TYR A 951 -13.43 21.71 28.75
CA TYR A 951 -14.67 22.47 28.91
C TYR A 951 -15.64 21.72 29.86
N PRO A 952 -16.35 22.42 30.77
CA PRO A 952 -16.14 23.82 31.13
C PRO A 952 -14.85 24.00 31.94
N ASN A 953 -14.31 25.23 32.01
CA ASN A 953 -13.16 25.53 32.86
C ASN A 953 -13.29 26.86 33.61
N ARG A 954 -12.59 26.98 34.73
CA ARG A 954 -12.69 28.11 35.68
C ARG A 954 -12.16 29.46 35.16
N PHE A 955 -11.39 29.44 34.08
CA PHE A 955 -10.73 30.64 33.55
C PHE A 955 -11.62 31.44 32.60
N ASN A 956 -12.76 30.87 32.20
CA ASN A 956 -13.72 31.46 31.28
C ASN A 956 -13.13 31.92 29.93
N ASN A 957 -12.02 31.30 29.50
CA ASN A 957 -11.30 31.57 28.26
C ASN A 957 -11.27 30.34 27.33
N TYR A 958 -12.46 29.86 26.95
CA TYR A 958 -12.64 28.64 26.14
C TYR A 958 -13.56 28.88 24.94
N PRO A 959 -13.46 28.05 23.88
CA PRO A 959 -14.50 28.00 22.85
C PRO A 959 -15.80 27.50 23.50
N LYS A 960 -16.80 28.36 23.58
CA LYS A 960 -18.14 28.01 24.10
C LYS A 960 -18.92 27.23 23.03
N PRO A 961 -19.77 26.26 23.40
CA PRO A 961 -20.77 25.71 22.49
C PRO A 961 -21.65 26.85 21.94
N ALA A 962 -21.94 26.82 20.65
CA ALA A 962 -22.90 27.73 20.02
C ALA A 962 -24.33 27.25 20.29
N SER A 963 -25.24 28.19 20.56
CA SER A 963 -26.68 27.94 20.51
C SER A 963 -27.15 27.68 19.06
N VAL A 964 -28.38 27.19 18.88
CA VAL A 964 -28.96 27.00 17.54
C VAL A 964 -29.07 28.35 16.81
N GLU A 965 -29.47 29.41 17.52
CA GLU A 965 -29.58 30.77 17.01
C GLU A 965 -28.22 31.37 16.61
N GLU A 966 -27.14 30.94 17.26
CA GLU A 966 -25.75 31.30 16.91
C GLU A 966 -25.18 30.45 15.75
N GLY A 967 -25.96 29.53 15.16
CA GLY A 967 -25.54 28.65 14.07
C GLY A 967 -24.84 27.37 14.53
N GLY A 968 -25.14 26.88 15.74
CA GLY A 968 -24.67 25.59 16.22
C GLY A 968 -25.22 24.43 15.37
N LEU A 969 -24.40 23.41 15.11
CA LEU A 969 -24.82 22.19 14.43
C LEU A 969 -25.88 21.47 15.29
N HIS A 970 -27.14 21.56 14.88
CA HIS A 970 -28.29 21.04 15.60
C HIS A 970 -29.14 20.14 14.71
N PHE A 971 -29.51 18.99 15.26
CA PHE A 971 -30.35 17.99 14.61
C PHE A 971 -31.70 17.98 15.32
N PRO A 972 -32.79 18.45 14.69
CA PRO A 972 -34.11 18.39 15.28
C PRO A 972 -34.45 16.96 15.70
N PRO A 973 -35.02 16.75 16.90
CA PRO A 973 -35.43 15.42 17.31
C PRO A 973 -36.45 14.83 16.32
N TYR A 974 -36.18 13.63 15.83
CA TYR A 974 -37.11 12.82 15.07
C TYR A 974 -37.32 11.47 15.76
N GLN A 975 -38.40 10.78 15.39
CA GLN A 975 -38.74 9.53 16.04
C GLN A 975 -37.83 8.40 15.54
N VAL A 976 -37.08 7.79 16.45
CA VAL A 976 -36.29 6.58 16.19
C VAL A 976 -36.91 5.44 17.01
N GLY A 977 -37.33 4.35 16.36
CA GLY A 977 -37.95 3.23 17.03
C GLY A 977 -37.84 1.92 16.25
N GLY A 978 -37.62 0.81 16.94
CA GLY A 978 -37.46 -0.50 16.31
C GLY A 978 -36.94 -1.56 17.26
N LYS A 979 -36.68 -2.76 16.74
CA LYS A 979 -35.97 -3.83 17.45
C LYS A 979 -34.48 -3.73 17.13
N ARG A 980 -33.62 -3.97 18.12
CA ARG A 980 -32.17 -4.07 17.89
C ARG A 980 -31.85 -5.42 17.25
N GLU A 981 -31.73 -5.45 15.93
CA GLU A 981 -31.44 -6.65 15.13
C GLU A 981 -30.55 -6.33 13.92
N ARG A 982 -30.15 -7.37 13.19
CA ARG A 982 -29.42 -7.25 11.90
C ARG A 982 -30.39 -7.64 10.79
N ASN A 983 -31.15 -6.67 10.31
CA ASN A 983 -32.18 -6.88 9.31
C ASN A 983 -32.42 -5.59 8.50
N LEU A 984 -33.01 -5.72 7.32
CA LEU A 984 -33.41 -4.59 6.46
C LEU A 984 -34.94 -4.52 6.37
N GLY A 985 -35.47 -3.36 5.99
CA GLY A 985 -36.90 -3.17 5.72
C GLY A 985 -37.37 -3.99 4.52
N GLU A 986 -38.66 -4.32 4.46
CA GLU A 986 -39.23 -5.17 3.40
C GLU A 986 -38.98 -4.62 1.98
N LYS A 987 -39.02 -3.29 1.81
CA LYS A 987 -38.81 -2.61 0.52
C LYS A 987 -37.37 -2.75 -0.01
N PHE A 988 -36.38 -3.11 0.82
CA PHE A 988 -35.01 -3.38 0.37
C PHE A 988 -34.91 -4.68 -0.46
N PHE A 989 -35.88 -5.59 -0.35
CA PHE A 989 -35.83 -6.90 -1.02
C PHE A 989 -36.41 -6.90 -2.46
N GLU A 990 -36.62 -5.71 -3.04
CA GLU A 990 -36.86 -5.54 -4.47
C GLU A 990 -35.52 -5.24 -5.16
N PHE A 991 -35.17 -6.01 -6.20
CA PHE A 991 -33.83 -5.96 -6.80
C PHE A 991 -33.81 -5.73 -8.32
N TYR A 992 -34.94 -5.86 -9.02
CA TYR A 992 -34.96 -6.02 -10.48
C TYR A 992 -35.72 -4.91 -11.20
N ASP A 993 -36.71 -4.26 -10.59
CA ASP A 993 -37.53 -3.27 -11.27
C ASP A 993 -36.69 -2.07 -11.74
N GLN A 994 -35.80 -1.55 -10.89
CA GLN A 994 -34.95 -0.44 -11.32
C GLN A 994 -33.80 -0.86 -12.25
N ALA A 995 -33.31 -2.10 -12.15
CA ALA A 995 -32.40 -2.65 -13.16
C ALA A 995 -33.07 -2.73 -14.54
N THR A 996 -34.34 -3.14 -14.57
CA THR A 996 -35.19 -3.19 -15.77
C THR A 996 -35.47 -1.79 -16.30
N LEU A 997 -35.77 -0.82 -15.42
CA LEU A 997 -35.92 0.59 -15.76
C LEU A 997 -34.66 1.14 -16.45
N HIS A 998 -33.48 0.89 -15.87
CA HIS A 998 -32.21 1.31 -16.45
C HIS A 998 -32.01 0.73 -17.86
N PHE A 999 -32.09 -0.60 -18.01
CA PHE A 999 -31.91 -1.27 -19.30
C PHE A 999 -32.90 -0.77 -20.36
N ASN A 1000 -34.17 -0.58 -19.99
CA ASN A 1000 -35.19 -0.08 -20.91
C ASN A 1000 -34.91 1.35 -21.38
N SER A 1001 -34.29 2.17 -20.52
CA SER A 1001 -34.00 3.58 -20.78
C SER A 1001 -32.81 3.77 -21.72
N LEU A 1002 -31.96 2.75 -21.89
CA LEU A 1002 -30.88 2.76 -22.87
C LEU A 1002 -31.41 2.81 -24.31
N SER A 1003 -30.69 3.53 -25.18
CA SER A 1003 -30.90 3.48 -26.64
C SER A 1003 -30.50 2.13 -27.21
N ASP A 1004 -30.88 1.83 -28.44
CA ASP A 1004 -30.61 0.52 -29.06
C ASP A 1004 -29.11 0.22 -29.17
N ILE A 1005 -28.28 1.23 -29.50
CA ILE A 1005 -26.82 1.05 -29.51
C ILE A 1005 -26.25 0.86 -28.10
N GLU A 1006 -26.76 1.58 -27.09
CA GLU A 1006 -26.31 1.38 -25.70
C GLU A 1006 -26.70 -0.02 -25.19
N LYS A 1007 -27.83 -0.57 -25.62
CA LYS A 1007 -28.21 -1.97 -25.35
C LYS A 1007 -27.30 -2.97 -26.07
N ALA A 1008 -26.93 -2.68 -27.32
CA ALA A 1008 -25.97 -3.51 -28.04
C ALA A 1008 -24.59 -3.50 -27.32
N ASN A 1009 -24.12 -2.33 -26.91
CA ASN A 1009 -22.88 -2.18 -26.13
C ASN A 1009 -22.97 -2.88 -24.77
N PHE A 1010 -24.13 -2.88 -24.12
CA PHE A 1010 -24.38 -3.65 -22.91
C PHE A 1010 -24.15 -5.15 -23.13
N VAL A 1011 -24.69 -5.70 -24.22
CA VAL A 1011 -24.50 -7.11 -24.59
C VAL A 1011 -23.03 -7.40 -24.91
N SER A 1012 -22.39 -6.57 -25.74
CA SER A 1012 -20.96 -6.73 -26.06
C SER A 1012 -20.06 -6.61 -24.84
N THR A 1013 -20.38 -5.71 -23.91
CA THR A 1013 -19.66 -5.57 -22.64
C THR A 1013 -19.85 -6.80 -21.76
N SER A 1014 -21.07 -7.35 -21.73
CA SER A 1014 -21.37 -8.60 -21.03
C SER A 1014 -20.52 -9.76 -21.58
N HIS A 1015 -20.40 -9.87 -22.91
CA HIS A 1015 -19.53 -10.87 -23.54
C HIS A 1015 -18.07 -10.67 -23.17
N PHE A 1016 -17.58 -9.43 -23.15
CA PHE A 1016 -16.19 -9.14 -22.79
C PHE A 1016 -15.89 -9.46 -21.32
N GLU A 1017 -16.69 -8.93 -20.40
CA GLU A 1017 -16.48 -9.02 -18.95
C GLU A 1017 -16.61 -10.48 -18.49
N MET A 1018 -17.72 -11.13 -18.81
CA MET A 1018 -17.97 -12.52 -18.42
C MET A 1018 -17.24 -13.52 -19.30
N GLY A 1019 -16.86 -13.17 -20.53
CA GLY A 1019 -16.02 -14.04 -21.38
C GLY A 1019 -14.59 -14.19 -20.87
N ARG A 1020 -14.18 -13.32 -19.93
CA ARG A 1020 -12.91 -13.43 -19.17
C ARG A 1020 -13.03 -14.27 -17.90
N CYS A 1021 -14.24 -14.75 -17.58
CA CYS A 1021 -14.46 -15.66 -16.47
C CYS A 1021 -14.28 -17.12 -16.90
N ASP A 1022 -13.38 -17.83 -16.23
CA ASP A 1022 -13.10 -19.23 -16.52
C ASP A 1022 -14.24 -20.12 -16.02
N ASP A 1023 -14.83 -19.80 -14.86
CA ASP A 1023 -15.91 -20.58 -14.26
C ASP A 1023 -17.23 -20.42 -15.05
N VAL A 1024 -17.70 -21.51 -15.66
CA VAL A 1024 -18.99 -21.58 -16.36
C VAL A 1024 -20.17 -21.34 -15.42
N GLY A 1025 -20.07 -21.75 -14.16
CA GLY A 1025 -21.08 -21.55 -13.14
C GLY A 1025 -21.30 -20.07 -12.82
N VAL A 1026 -20.23 -19.27 -12.78
CA VAL A 1026 -20.31 -17.81 -12.60
C VAL A 1026 -21.10 -17.18 -13.75
N ARG A 1027 -20.71 -17.50 -14.99
CA ARG A 1027 -21.39 -17.01 -16.20
C ARG A 1027 -22.87 -17.42 -16.26
N THR A 1028 -23.16 -18.67 -15.88
CA THR A 1028 -24.53 -19.21 -15.85
C THR A 1028 -25.41 -18.47 -14.85
N ARG A 1029 -24.95 -18.29 -13.61
CA ARG A 1029 -25.69 -17.56 -12.58
C ARG A 1029 -25.90 -16.08 -12.97
N MET A 1030 -24.95 -15.46 -13.64
CA MET A 1030 -25.15 -14.10 -14.13
C MET A 1030 -26.20 -14.01 -15.24
N VAL A 1031 -26.21 -14.94 -16.20
CA VAL A 1031 -27.29 -14.99 -17.20
C VAL A 1031 -28.64 -15.24 -16.54
N GLU A 1032 -28.72 -16.08 -15.50
CA GLU A 1032 -29.94 -16.24 -14.71
C GLU A 1032 -30.41 -14.91 -14.09
N ARG A 1033 -29.49 -14.11 -13.52
CA ARG A 1033 -29.81 -12.76 -12.98
C ARG A 1033 -30.29 -11.81 -14.07
N LEU A 1034 -29.61 -11.76 -15.21
CA LEU A 1034 -29.98 -10.90 -16.34
C LEU A 1034 -31.35 -11.27 -16.93
N ASN A 1035 -31.72 -12.55 -16.90
CA ASN A 1035 -33.01 -13.05 -17.36
C ASN A 1035 -34.20 -12.58 -16.50
N HIS A 1036 -33.95 -12.07 -15.28
CA HIS A 1036 -34.97 -11.39 -14.48
C HIS A 1036 -35.19 -9.92 -14.91
N ILE A 1037 -34.22 -9.33 -15.62
CA ILE A 1037 -34.28 -7.95 -16.14
C ILE A 1037 -34.97 -7.96 -17.49
N ASP A 1038 -34.43 -8.71 -18.45
CA ASP A 1038 -34.95 -8.82 -19.81
C ASP A 1038 -34.53 -10.15 -20.46
N HIS A 1039 -35.51 -10.90 -20.99
CA HIS A 1039 -35.26 -12.23 -21.53
C HIS A 1039 -34.48 -12.20 -22.84
N ASP A 1040 -34.83 -11.31 -23.77
CA ASP A 1040 -34.20 -11.24 -25.09
C ASP A 1040 -32.74 -10.79 -24.98
N MET A 1041 -32.45 -9.87 -24.06
CA MET A 1041 -31.09 -9.50 -23.67
C MET A 1041 -30.32 -10.68 -23.08
N ALA A 1042 -30.91 -11.43 -22.15
CA ALA A 1042 -30.27 -12.60 -21.57
C ALA A 1042 -29.96 -13.69 -22.61
N VAL A 1043 -30.86 -13.89 -23.60
CA VAL A 1043 -30.61 -14.79 -24.74
C VAL A 1043 -29.38 -14.34 -25.52
N GLN A 1044 -29.30 -13.07 -25.93
CA GLN A 1044 -28.16 -12.54 -26.67
C GLN A 1044 -26.84 -12.65 -25.89
N VAL A 1045 -26.86 -12.38 -24.58
CA VAL A 1045 -25.69 -12.56 -23.72
C VAL A 1045 -25.28 -14.03 -23.66
N SER A 1046 -26.23 -14.95 -23.50
CA SER A 1046 -25.97 -16.39 -23.40
C SER A 1046 -25.35 -16.97 -24.68
N GLU A 1047 -25.79 -16.51 -25.85
CA GLU A 1047 -25.29 -16.94 -27.15
C GLU A 1047 -23.80 -16.60 -27.32
N GLY A 1048 -23.40 -15.36 -26.99
CA GLY A 1048 -22.00 -14.95 -27.07
C GLY A 1048 -21.09 -15.58 -26.01
N LEU A 1049 -21.66 -16.10 -24.92
CA LEU A 1049 -20.93 -16.85 -23.88
C LEU A 1049 -20.93 -18.37 -24.11
N GLY A 1050 -21.67 -18.86 -25.11
CA GLY A 1050 -21.79 -20.29 -25.41
C GLY A 1050 -22.53 -21.09 -24.34
N ILE A 1051 -23.48 -20.47 -23.63
CA ILE A 1051 -24.27 -21.11 -22.57
C ILE A 1051 -25.77 -21.03 -22.88
N LYS A 1052 -26.55 -21.99 -22.34
CA LYS A 1052 -28.00 -22.04 -22.59
C LYS A 1052 -28.74 -21.02 -21.71
N CYS A 1053 -29.50 -20.11 -22.31
CA CYS A 1053 -30.41 -19.24 -21.57
C CYS A 1053 -31.53 -20.06 -20.89
N PRO A 1054 -31.85 -19.81 -19.61
CA PRO A 1054 -33.06 -20.34 -18.97
C PRO A 1054 -34.33 -19.77 -19.62
N PRO A 1055 -35.50 -20.43 -19.46
CA PRO A 1055 -36.79 -19.87 -19.86
C PRO A 1055 -37.05 -18.50 -19.20
N ALA A 1056 -37.86 -17.64 -19.84
CA ALA A 1056 -38.24 -16.35 -19.30
C ALA A 1056 -38.85 -16.48 -17.88
N VAL A 1057 -38.36 -15.68 -16.92
CA VAL A 1057 -38.80 -15.76 -15.51
C VAL A 1057 -39.83 -14.69 -15.15
N LYS A 1058 -39.69 -13.47 -15.69
CA LYS A 1058 -40.58 -12.33 -15.46
C LYS A 1058 -40.73 -11.53 -16.76
N LYS A 1059 -41.91 -10.94 -16.96
CA LYS A 1059 -42.13 -10.02 -18.09
C LYS A 1059 -41.52 -8.65 -17.79
N ASN A 1060 -40.68 -8.16 -18.69
CA ASN A 1060 -40.16 -6.80 -18.66
C ASN A 1060 -41.32 -5.78 -18.68
N HIS A 1061 -41.35 -4.86 -17.70
CA HIS A 1061 -42.44 -3.89 -17.53
C HIS A 1061 -42.44 -2.73 -18.54
N GLY A 1062 -41.39 -2.57 -19.35
CA GLY A 1062 -41.30 -1.56 -20.42
C GLY A 1062 -41.15 -0.09 -19.98
N ARG A 1063 -41.33 0.23 -18.69
CA ARG A 1063 -41.07 1.57 -18.13
C ARG A 1063 -39.64 2.03 -18.41
N LYS A 1064 -39.49 3.33 -18.65
CA LYS A 1064 -38.22 4.05 -18.92
C LYS A 1064 -38.18 5.33 -18.07
N SER A 1065 -36.98 5.87 -17.85
CA SER A 1065 -36.74 7.20 -17.28
C SER A 1065 -35.92 8.04 -18.26
N ASP A 1066 -36.45 9.20 -18.63
CA ASP A 1066 -35.89 10.13 -19.62
C ASP A 1066 -36.14 11.58 -19.19
N GLY A 1067 -35.85 11.87 -17.92
CA GLY A 1067 -36.01 13.19 -17.32
C GLY A 1067 -35.02 14.25 -17.80
N ALA A 1068 -34.85 15.30 -17.00
CA ALA A 1068 -33.91 16.39 -17.30
C ALA A 1068 -32.44 15.97 -17.14
N ASN A 1069 -32.17 14.89 -16.42
CA ASN A 1069 -30.87 14.27 -16.23
C ASN A 1069 -30.88 12.80 -16.67
N PRO A 1070 -31.20 12.53 -17.96
CA PRO A 1070 -31.69 11.24 -18.45
C PRO A 1070 -30.68 10.10 -18.23
N ILE A 1071 -31.15 8.84 -18.19
CA ILE A 1071 -30.27 7.65 -18.09
C ILE A 1071 -29.47 7.43 -19.38
N SER A 1072 -30.12 7.46 -20.55
CA SER A 1072 -29.42 7.31 -21.83
C SER A 1072 -28.52 8.52 -22.12
N MET A 1073 -27.31 8.26 -22.61
CA MET A 1073 -26.43 9.31 -23.13
C MET A 1073 -26.89 9.82 -24.49
N LEU A 1074 -27.69 9.05 -25.24
CA LEU A 1074 -28.25 9.44 -26.53
C LEU A 1074 -29.65 10.03 -26.43
N SER A 1075 -30.13 10.28 -25.21
CA SER A 1075 -31.36 11.03 -25.00
C SER A 1075 -31.27 12.43 -25.61
N LYS A 1076 -32.39 12.90 -26.17
CA LYS A 1076 -32.58 14.29 -26.61
C LYS A 1076 -32.43 15.31 -25.47
N ASN A 1077 -32.56 14.86 -24.21
CA ASN A 1077 -32.41 15.69 -23.02
C ASN A 1077 -30.95 15.78 -22.54
N ASN A 1078 -30.03 14.97 -23.11
CA ASN A 1078 -28.60 15.15 -22.94
C ASN A 1078 -28.09 16.36 -23.76
N VAL A 1079 -26.94 16.90 -23.38
CA VAL A 1079 -26.34 18.06 -24.03
C VAL A 1079 -25.31 17.61 -25.08
N PHE A 1080 -25.54 18.02 -26.32
CA PHE A 1080 -24.65 17.79 -27.46
C PHE A 1080 -24.22 19.13 -28.04
N LYS A 1081 -22.94 19.46 -27.91
CA LYS A 1081 -22.38 20.71 -28.41
C LYS A 1081 -20.95 20.53 -28.91
N PRO A 1082 -20.49 21.36 -29.84
CA PRO A 1082 -19.16 21.24 -30.42
C PRO A 1082 -18.06 21.76 -29.50
N GLU A 1083 -18.37 22.42 -28.38
CA GLU A 1083 -17.37 23.02 -27.49
C GLU A 1083 -16.70 21.98 -26.58
N GLY A 1084 -15.50 22.29 -26.08
CA GLY A 1084 -14.80 21.47 -25.10
C GLY A 1084 -14.18 20.17 -25.65
N ARG A 1085 -13.88 20.13 -26.96
CA ARG A 1085 -13.31 19.00 -27.71
C ARG A 1085 -11.86 19.23 -28.12
N LEU A 1086 -11.11 18.16 -28.25
CA LEU A 1086 -9.74 18.12 -28.76
C LEU A 1086 -9.75 17.60 -30.20
N ILE A 1087 -9.34 18.45 -31.15
CA ILE A 1087 -9.43 18.18 -32.59
C ILE A 1087 -8.03 17.99 -33.16
N ALA A 1088 -7.79 16.86 -33.85
CA ALA A 1088 -6.55 16.63 -34.58
C ALA A 1088 -6.59 17.35 -35.93
N LEU A 1089 -5.63 18.24 -36.16
CA LEU A 1089 -5.40 18.89 -37.45
C LEU A 1089 -4.21 18.24 -38.14
N VAL A 1090 -4.46 17.42 -39.15
CA VAL A 1090 -3.43 16.64 -39.85
C VAL A 1090 -2.73 17.53 -40.88
N ALA A 1091 -1.56 18.05 -40.49
CA ALA A 1091 -0.81 19.04 -41.26
C ALA A 1091 0.70 18.69 -41.37
N PRO A 1092 1.10 17.53 -41.92
CA PRO A 1092 2.50 17.29 -42.30
C PRO A 1092 2.97 18.17 -43.47
N ASP A 1093 4.26 18.13 -43.79
CA ASP A 1093 4.86 19.00 -44.81
C ASP A 1093 4.11 18.93 -46.16
N GLY A 1094 3.85 20.11 -46.73
CA GLY A 1094 3.05 20.27 -47.95
C GLY A 1094 1.57 20.56 -47.71
N TYR A 1095 1.12 20.73 -46.46
CA TYR A 1095 -0.27 21.07 -46.13
C TYR A 1095 -0.69 22.48 -46.60
N ASP A 1096 -2.00 22.67 -46.77
CA ASP A 1096 -2.58 23.99 -47.02
C ASP A 1096 -2.62 24.87 -45.77
N HIS A 1097 -1.74 25.88 -45.73
CA HIS A 1097 -1.55 26.73 -44.56
C HIS A 1097 -2.76 27.65 -44.26
N GLN A 1098 -3.45 28.14 -45.29
CA GLN A 1098 -4.61 29.01 -45.09
C GLN A 1098 -5.79 28.24 -44.49
N GLN A 1099 -6.02 27.01 -44.97
CA GLN A 1099 -7.02 26.12 -44.38
C GLN A 1099 -6.70 25.81 -42.91
N ALA A 1100 -5.44 25.48 -42.62
CA ALA A 1100 -5.01 25.17 -41.25
C ALA A 1100 -5.30 26.32 -40.27
N LEU A 1101 -4.92 27.55 -40.61
CA LEU A 1101 -5.17 28.73 -39.78
C LEU A 1101 -6.66 29.03 -39.61
N ALA A 1102 -7.46 28.92 -40.68
CA ALA A 1102 -8.89 29.15 -40.62
C ALA A 1102 -9.60 28.17 -39.68
N ILE A 1103 -9.22 26.89 -39.74
CA ILE A 1103 -9.75 25.84 -38.86
C ILE A 1103 -9.34 26.07 -37.41
N GLN A 1104 -8.07 26.40 -37.15
CA GLN A 1104 -7.61 26.72 -35.80
C GLN A 1104 -8.42 27.88 -35.21
N ASN A 1105 -8.53 29.00 -35.94
CA ASN A 1105 -9.26 30.18 -35.45
C ASN A 1105 -10.75 29.89 -35.20
N ALA A 1106 -11.41 29.18 -36.11
CA ALA A 1106 -12.83 28.86 -35.98
C ALA A 1106 -13.13 27.98 -34.76
N PHE A 1107 -12.37 26.90 -34.57
CA PHE A 1107 -12.63 25.95 -33.49
C PHE A 1107 -12.11 26.43 -32.13
N LEU A 1108 -11.03 27.22 -32.09
CA LEU A 1108 -10.61 27.92 -30.87
C LEU A 1108 -11.69 28.91 -30.40
N ALA A 1109 -12.32 29.65 -31.32
CA ALA A 1109 -13.41 30.57 -30.99
C ALA A 1109 -14.68 29.85 -30.46
N LEU A 1110 -14.88 28.59 -30.85
CA LEU A 1110 -15.90 27.72 -30.26
C LEU A 1110 -15.51 27.11 -28.90
N GLY A 1111 -14.34 27.43 -28.33
CA GLY A 1111 -13.90 26.82 -27.08
C GLY A 1111 -13.44 25.37 -27.22
N ASN A 1112 -12.79 25.04 -28.34
CA ASN A 1112 -12.09 23.77 -28.56
C ASN A 1112 -10.58 23.96 -28.54
N ILE A 1113 -9.86 22.85 -28.44
CA ILE A 1113 -8.42 22.81 -28.62
C ILE A 1113 -8.13 22.15 -29.97
N VAL A 1114 -7.39 22.83 -30.84
CA VAL A 1114 -6.98 22.32 -32.17
C VAL A 1114 -5.50 22.01 -32.15
N ALA A 1115 -5.17 20.73 -32.20
CA ALA A 1115 -3.80 20.24 -32.08
C ALA A 1115 -3.26 19.80 -33.44
N VAL A 1116 -2.16 20.42 -33.87
CA VAL A 1116 -1.45 20.15 -35.11
C VAL A 1116 -0.71 18.81 -35.01
N VAL A 1117 -0.97 17.90 -35.94
CA VAL A 1117 -0.32 16.59 -36.04
C VAL A 1117 0.56 16.54 -37.30
N GLY A 1118 1.86 16.31 -37.11
CA GLY A 1118 2.84 16.22 -38.20
C GLY A 1118 3.76 15.00 -38.11
N LEU A 1119 4.84 15.00 -38.90
CA LEU A 1119 5.81 13.89 -38.94
C LEU A 1119 6.86 13.94 -37.81
N ARG A 1120 7.15 15.14 -37.31
CA ARG A 1120 8.21 15.42 -36.33
C ARG A 1120 7.75 16.51 -35.39
N LYS A 1121 8.35 16.61 -34.21
CA LYS A 1121 8.19 17.77 -33.32
C LYS A 1121 8.88 18.99 -33.94
N GLY A 1122 8.37 20.18 -33.66
CA GLY A 1122 8.86 21.43 -34.25
C GLY A 1122 8.07 21.84 -35.50
N PRO A 1123 8.67 22.61 -36.42
CA PRO A 1123 7.94 23.18 -37.54
C PRO A 1123 7.57 22.13 -38.60
N THR A 1124 6.35 22.25 -39.10
CA THR A 1124 5.91 21.65 -40.35
C THR A 1124 5.62 22.74 -41.37
N TYR A 1125 5.99 22.48 -42.63
CA TYR A 1125 6.08 23.50 -43.67
C TYR A 1125 4.92 23.39 -44.66
N GLY A 1126 4.27 24.52 -44.95
CA GLY A 1126 3.16 24.60 -45.91
C GLY A 1126 3.59 24.41 -47.36
N LYS A 1127 2.62 24.55 -48.27
CA LYS A 1127 2.85 24.52 -49.72
C LYS A 1127 3.83 25.60 -50.21
N GLN A 1128 3.85 26.77 -49.55
CA GLN A 1128 4.68 27.91 -49.95
C GLN A 1128 5.80 28.18 -48.93
N GLU A 1129 6.91 28.76 -49.40
CA GLU A 1129 8.03 29.15 -48.56
C GLU A 1129 7.60 30.18 -47.49
N GLY A 1130 8.13 30.03 -46.27
CA GLY A 1130 7.78 30.88 -45.13
C GLY A 1130 6.48 30.52 -44.41
N GLN A 1131 5.71 29.54 -44.89
CA GLN A 1131 4.54 29.01 -44.20
C GLN A 1131 4.95 27.89 -43.24
N GLU A 1132 4.79 28.09 -41.94
CA GLU A 1132 5.08 27.07 -40.94
C GLU A 1132 4.06 27.06 -39.80
N LEU A 1133 3.85 25.88 -39.22
CA LEU A 1133 3.10 25.70 -37.98
C LEU A 1133 3.91 24.82 -37.02
N PRO A 1134 3.86 25.08 -35.71
CA PRO A 1134 4.41 24.17 -34.73
C PRO A 1134 3.52 22.94 -34.61
N THR A 1135 4.14 21.76 -34.59
CA THR A 1135 3.42 20.49 -34.36
C THR A 1135 3.22 20.25 -32.87
N ASN A 1136 1.98 20.00 -32.46
CA ASN A 1136 1.65 19.59 -31.09
C ASN A 1136 1.93 18.11 -30.89
N PHE A 1137 1.65 17.27 -31.88
CA PHE A 1137 1.88 15.83 -31.85
C PHE A 1137 2.51 15.33 -33.15
N THR A 1138 3.18 14.20 -33.07
CA THR A 1138 3.51 13.38 -34.24
C THR A 1138 2.56 12.19 -34.35
N PHE A 1139 2.48 11.60 -35.53
CA PHE A 1139 1.70 10.38 -35.75
C PHE A 1139 2.16 9.18 -34.90
N GLU A 1140 3.39 9.20 -34.37
CA GLU A 1140 3.89 8.19 -33.45
C GLU A 1140 3.69 8.54 -31.98
N SER A 1141 3.74 9.83 -31.61
CA SER A 1141 3.55 10.27 -30.21
C SER A 1141 2.09 10.30 -29.75
N ALA A 1142 1.14 10.15 -30.68
CA ALA A 1142 -0.29 10.07 -30.39
C ALA A 1142 -0.96 9.08 -31.36
N ARG A 1143 -2.21 8.72 -31.07
CA ARG A 1143 -3.10 7.98 -31.97
C ARG A 1143 -4.42 8.72 -32.07
N SER A 1144 -5.29 8.27 -32.98
CA SER A 1144 -6.59 8.94 -33.16
C SER A 1144 -7.44 8.86 -31.89
N THR A 1145 -7.25 7.82 -31.06
CA THR A 1145 -7.83 7.61 -29.72
C THR A 1145 -7.75 8.83 -28.79
N LEU A 1146 -6.68 9.63 -28.87
CA LEU A 1146 -6.49 10.81 -28.01
C LEU A 1146 -7.47 11.95 -28.32
N PHE A 1147 -7.97 12.02 -29.56
CA PHE A 1147 -8.74 13.15 -30.09
C PHE A 1147 -10.23 12.82 -30.19
N ASP A 1148 -11.10 13.83 -30.12
CA ASP A 1148 -12.53 13.66 -30.37
C ASP A 1148 -12.84 13.52 -31.87
N SER A 1149 -12.01 14.14 -32.72
CA SER A 1149 -12.24 14.20 -34.16
C SER A 1149 -10.94 14.49 -34.93
N VAL A 1150 -10.94 14.20 -36.24
CA VAL A 1150 -9.75 14.30 -37.09
C VAL A 1150 -10.06 15.04 -38.39
N ILE A 1151 -9.28 16.06 -38.72
CA ILE A 1151 -9.37 16.81 -39.96
C ILE A 1151 -8.12 16.54 -40.81
N PHE A 1152 -8.33 16.03 -42.02
CA PHE A 1152 -7.31 15.94 -43.06
C PHE A 1152 -7.48 17.09 -44.06
N LEU A 1153 -6.40 17.86 -44.22
CA LEU A 1153 -6.35 19.05 -45.06
C LEU A 1153 -6.13 18.70 -46.53
N ASP A 1154 -6.18 19.73 -47.37
CA ASP A 1154 -5.58 19.65 -48.69
C ASP A 1154 -4.04 19.85 -48.63
N GLY A 1155 -3.32 19.42 -49.67
CA GLY A 1155 -1.87 19.45 -49.70
C GLY A 1155 -1.24 19.19 -51.07
N ASP A 1156 0.05 19.49 -51.18
CA ASP A 1156 0.88 19.16 -52.34
C ASP A 1156 1.34 17.68 -52.32
N ASP A 1157 2.24 17.29 -53.23
CA ASP A 1157 2.69 15.91 -53.34
C ASP A 1157 3.51 15.41 -52.12
N ARG A 1158 4.14 16.31 -51.35
CA ARG A 1158 4.80 15.97 -50.07
C ARG A 1158 3.77 15.54 -49.03
N TYR A 1159 2.63 16.24 -48.99
CA TYR A 1159 1.50 15.91 -48.12
C TYR A 1159 0.90 14.56 -48.50
N LYS A 1160 0.59 14.35 -49.80
CA LYS A 1160 0.05 13.08 -50.31
C LYS A 1160 0.98 11.88 -50.04
N LYS A 1161 2.29 12.08 -50.17
CA LYS A 1161 3.27 11.04 -49.83
C LYS A 1161 3.17 10.65 -48.35
N THR A 1162 2.97 11.62 -47.48
CA THR A 1162 2.79 11.40 -46.04
C THR A 1162 1.47 10.69 -45.72
N LEU A 1163 0.36 11.08 -46.34
CA LEU A 1163 -0.93 10.40 -46.17
C LEU A 1163 -0.86 8.89 -46.49
N ASN A 1164 0.03 8.51 -47.41
CA ASN A 1164 0.18 7.11 -47.81
C ASN A 1164 1.04 6.26 -46.86
N LEU A 1165 1.60 6.83 -45.80
CA LEU A 1165 2.27 6.06 -44.75
C LEU A 1165 1.24 5.20 -44.00
N GLY A 1166 1.61 3.95 -43.70
CA GLY A 1166 0.72 3.00 -43.01
C GLY A 1166 0.17 3.55 -41.69
N ARG A 1167 1.00 4.30 -40.94
CA ARG A 1167 0.56 4.96 -39.70
C ARG A 1167 -0.57 5.97 -39.95
N VAL A 1168 -0.48 6.81 -40.98
CA VAL A 1168 -1.48 7.85 -41.26
C VAL A 1168 -2.78 7.24 -41.79
N LYS A 1169 -2.69 6.18 -42.60
CA LYS A 1169 -3.86 5.37 -42.98
C LYS A 1169 -4.56 4.79 -41.77
N HIS A 1170 -3.80 4.19 -40.85
CA HIS A 1170 -4.36 3.64 -39.61
C HIS A 1170 -5.06 4.70 -38.76
N TRP A 1171 -4.54 5.94 -38.67
CA TRP A 1171 -5.23 7.02 -37.96
C TRP A 1171 -6.62 7.33 -38.53
N CYS A 1172 -6.79 7.31 -39.86
CA CYS A 1172 -8.09 7.53 -40.50
C CYS A 1172 -9.06 6.36 -40.24
N ILE A 1173 -8.58 5.13 -40.43
CA ILE A 1173 -9.36 3.90 -40.21
C ILE A 1173 -9.78 3.78 -38.72
N GLU A 1174 -8.85 4.00 -37.79
CA GLU A 1174 -9.11 3.93 -36.34
C GLU A 1174 -10.11 5.01 -35.91
N ALA A 1175 -9.98 6.26 -36.40
CA ALA A 1175 -10.96 7.31 -36.11
C ALA A 1175 -12.36 6.95 -36.62
N TYR A 1176 -12.45 6.31 -37.79
CA TYR A 1176 -13.73 5.89 -38.36
C TYR A 1176 -14.34 4.75 -37.54
N ALA A 1177 -13.54 3.72 -37.21
CA ALA A 1177 -13.90 2.59 -36.38
C ALA A 1177 -14.34 2.98 -34.96
N HIS A 1178 -13.78 4.07 -34.42
CA HIS A 1178 -14.18 4.65 -33.14
C HIS A 1178 -15.31 5.67 -33.28
N PHE A 1179 -16.00 5.70 -34.41
CA PHE A 1179 -17.20 6.51 -34.66
C PHE A 1179 -16.98 8.04 -34.58
N LYS A 1180 -15.74 8.51 -34.75
CA LYS A 1180 -15.38 9.94 -34.60
C LYS A 1180 -15.79 10.76 -35.81
N ALA A 1181 -16.04 12.04 -35.62
CA ALA A 1181 -16.18 12.96 -36.75
C ALA A 1181 -14.86 13.04 -37.55
N ILE A 1182 -14.95 12.99 -38.87
CA ILE A 1182 -13.79 13.07 -39.77
C ILE A 1182 -14.06 14.13 -40.83
N ALA A 1183 -13.08 14.97 -41.14
CA ALA A 1183 -13.14 15.87 -42.28
C ALA A 1183 -12.06 15.52 -43.31
N LEU A 1184 -12.43 15.49 -44.58
CA LEU A 1184 -11.52 15.23 -45.70
C LEU A 1184 -11.63 16.37 -46.73
N ILE A 1185 -10.54 17.09 -46.95
CA ILE A 1185 -10.50 18.29 -47.79
C ILE A 1185 -9.55 18.09 -48.97
N GLY A 1186 -10.01 18.42 -50.18
CA GLY A 1186 -9.19 18.41 -51.39
C GLY A 1186 -8.58 17.04 -51.67
N THR A 1187 -7.25 16.99 -51.74
CA THR A 1187 -6.48 15.76 -52.01
C THR A 1187 -6.69 14.65 -50.98
N SER A 1188 -7.07 14.97 -49.73
CA SER A 1188 -7.38 13.95 -48.73
C SER A 1188 -8.76 13.30 -48.91
N ALA A 1189 -9.69 13.92 -49.66
CA ALA A 1189 -11.02 13.36 -49.95
C ALA A 1189 -10.92 12.08 -50.80
N GLU A 1190 -10.16 12.14 -51.89
CA GLU A 1190 -9.93 10.95 -52.73
C GLU A 1190 -9.18 9.85 -51.97
N TRP A 1191 -8.15 10.24 -51.20
CA TRP A 1191 -7.37 9.31 -50.40
C TRP A 1191 -8.23 8.61 -49.32
N GLY A 1192 -9.01 9.35 -48.54
CA GLY A 1192 -9.83 8.82 -47.46
C GLY A 1192 -10.96 7.92 -47.96
N SER A 1193 -11.59 8.27 -49.10
CA SER A 1193 -12.63 7.42 -49.72
C SER A 1193 -12.16 6.03 -50.15
N LYS A 1194 -10.85 5.81 -50.26
CA LYS A 1194 -10.25 4.49 -50.53
C LYS A 1194 -9.98 3.67 -49.26
N LEU A 1195 -10.06 4.28 -48.09
CA LEU A 1195 -9.73 3.66 -46.79
C LEU A 1195 -10.97 3.37 -45.93
N ILE A 1196 -12.00 4.21 -46.05
CA ILE A 1196 -13.22 4.16 -45.26
C ILE A 1196 -14.44 4.26 -46.19
N PRO A 1197 -15.60 3.67 -45.81
CA PRO A 1197 -16.77 3.62 -46.68
C PRO A 1197 -17.47 4.99 -46.75
N VAL A 1198 -16.93 5.87 -47.59
CA VAL A 1198 -17.46 7.22 -47.85
C VAL A 1198 -17.30 7.59 -49.32
N GLU A 1199 -18.28 8.30 -49.88
CA GLU A 1199 -18.21 8.79 -51.25
C GLU A 1199 -17.42 10.11 -51.38
N ASN A 1200 -16.52 10.18 -52.36
CA ASN A 1200 -15.84 11.42 -52.74
C ASN A 1200 -16.74 12.32 -53.60
N ARG A 1201 -17.77 12.92 -53.01
CA ARG A 1201 -18.78 13.76 -53.70
C ARG A 1201 -19.13 15.05 -52.96
N THR A 1202 -19.99 15.85 -53.58
CA THR A 1202 -20.61 17.06 -53.01
C THR A 1202 -22.13 16.96 -53.09
N ASP A 1203 -22.86 17.50 -52.11
CA ASP A 1203 -24.33 17.40 -52.07
C ASP A 1203 -25.02 18.72 -52.47
N GLY A 1204 -26.05 18.64 -53.32
CA GLY A 1204 -27.08 19.69 -53.46
C GLY A 1204 -26.59 21.12 -53.70
N GLY A 1205 -25.56 21.32 -54.54
CA GLY A 1205 -24.99 22.64 -54.84
C GLY A 1205 -24.05 23.21 -53.78
N LYS A 1206 -23.76 22.47 -52.70
CA LYS A 1206 -22.75 22.82 -51.69
C LYS A 1206 -21.35 22.41 -52.15
N SER A 1207 -20.32 22.98 -51.52
CA SER A 1207 -18.91 22.62 -51.76
C SER A 1207 -18.46 21.34 -51.03
N PHE A 1208 -19.36 20.68 -50.30
CA PHE A 1208 -19.09 19.50 -49.48
C PHE A 1208 -20.28 18.53 -49.45
N SER A 1209 -20.06 17.33 -48.92
CA SER A 1209 -21.08 16.34 -48.56
C SER A 1209 -20.89 15.89 -47.10
N VAL A 1210 -21.94 15.32 -46.50
CA VAL A 1210 -21.88 14.73 -45.16
C VAL A 1210 -22.45 13.32 -45.23
N GLN A 1211 -21.64 12.32 -44.88
CA GLN A 1211 -22.06 10.93 -44.81
C GLN A 1211 -21.60 10.36 -43.46
N ASP A 1212 -22.56 10.03 -42.60
CA ASP A 1212 -22.32 9.44 -41.29
C ASP A 1212 -21.26 10.16 -40.44
N GLY A 1213 -21.25 11.49 -40.47
CA GLY A 1213 -20.27 12.29 -39.73
C GLY A 1213 -18.88 12.39 -40.34
N VAL A 1214 -18.71 11.88 -41.56
CA VAL A 1214 -17.58 12.21 -42.42
C VAL A 1214 -17.99 13.36 -43.32
N VAL A 1215 -17.28 14.49 -43.22
CA VAL A 1215 -17.53 15.69 -44.01
C VAL A 1215 -16.48 15.76 -45.12
N VAL A 1216 -16.91 15.57 -46.37
CA VAL A 1216 -16.01 15.47 -47.53
C VAL A 1216 -16.16 16.71 -48.40
N ALA A 1217 -15.04 17.40 -48.67
CA ALA A 1217 -15.03 18.61 -49.48
C ALA A 1217 -13.95 18.53 -50.58
N PRO A 1218 -14.27 17.95 -51.75
CA PRO A 1218 -13.27 17.60 -52.78
C PRO A 1218 -12.62 18.81 -53.47
N LYS A 1219 -13.28 19.98 -53.47
CA LYS A 1219 -12.86 21.18 -54.21
C LYS A 1219 -12.84 22.45 -53.36
N LEU A 1220 -12.73 22.33 -52.04
CA LEU A 1220 -12.76 23.48 -51.14
C LEU A 1220 -11.50 24.35 -51.32
N THR A 1221 -11.65 25.53 -51.91
CA THR A 1221 -10.53 26.46 -52.17
C THR A 1221 -10.28 27.40 -50.99
N SER A 1222 -9.05 27.93 -50.85
CA SER A 1222 -8.70 28.88 -49.79
C SER A 1222 -9.33 30.27 -49.93
N GLN A 1223 -9.95 30.59 -51.07
CA GLN A 1223 -10.66 31.85 -51.31
C GLN A 1223 -12.08 31.88 -50.71
N ASP A 1224 -12.53 30.74 -50.19
CA ASP A 1224 -13.87 30.56 -49.63
C ASP A 1224 -13.88 31.05 -48.15
N THR A 1225 -13.38 32.27 -47.92
CA THR A 1225 -13.13 32.88 -46.59
C THR A 1225 -14.40 33.06 -45.76
N SER A 1226 -15.58 33.06 -46.40
CA SER A 1226 -16.88 33.12 -45.72
C SER A 1226 -17.26 31.86 -44.93
N LEU A 1227 -16.53 30.73 -45.10
CA LEU A 1227 -16.87 29.44 -44.49
C LEU A 1227 -16.55 29.31 -43.00
N PHE A 1228 -15.55 30.05 -42.50
CA PHE A 1228 -15.07 29.96 -41.11
C PHE A 1228 -15.41 31.21 -40.28
N ASP A 1229 -15.68 32.35 -40.94
CA ASP A 1229 -15.99 33.64 -40.31
C ASP A 1229 -17.30 33.67 -39.49
N LYS A 1230 -18.26 32.79 -39.80
CA LYS A 1230 -19.49 32.66 -39.01
C LYS A 1230 -19.22 31.91 -37.69
N LEU A 1231 -18.36 30.90 -37.73
CA LEU A 1231 -17.96 30.14 -36.55
C LEU A 1231 -17.11 30.95 -35.59
N THR A 1232 -16.24 31.84 -36.10
CA THR A 1232 -15.48 32.77 -35.23
C THR A 1232 -16.38 33.75 -34.48
N LYS A 1233 -17.64 33.92 -34.92
CA LYS A 1233 -18.69 34.67 -34.22
C LYS A 1233 -19.63 33.77 -33.39
N GLY A 1234 -19.29 32.50 -33.21
CA GLY A 1234 -20.08 31.52 -32.45
C GLY A 1234 -21.33 31.00 -33.17
N VAL A 1235 -21.50 31.27 -34.47
CA VAL A 1235 -22.67 30.83 -35.24
C VAL A 1235 -22.37 29.52 -35.95
N ILE A 1236 -23.09 28.46 -35.58
CA ILE A 1236 -23.03 27.15 -36.25
C ILE A 1236 -24.02 27.17 -37.42
N ASP A 1237 -23.50 27.28 -38.64
CA ASP A 1237 -24.28 27.24 -39.89
C ASP A 1237 -24.04 25.91 -40.62
N ALA A 1238 -24.95 24.95 -40.48
CA ALA A 1238 -24.84 23.63 -41.13
C ALA A 1238 -24.88 23.70 -42.67
N ALA A 1239 -25.16 24.86 -43.26
CA ALA A 1239 -25.01 25.08 -44.70
C ALA A 1239 -23.55 25.32 -45.12
N SER A 1240 -22.64 25.62 -44.18
CA SER A 1240 -21.19 25.71 -44.42
C SER A 1240 -20.48 24.41 -44.03
N PHE A 1241 -19.33 24.13 -44.67
CA PHE A 1241 -18.49 22.97 -44.34
C PHE A 1241 -18.09 22.95 -42.86
N ALA A 1242 -17.63 24.09 -42.36
CA ALA A 1242 -17.13 24.20 -40.99
C ALA A 1242 -18.27 24.03 -39.97
N GLY A 1243 -19.47 24.52 -40.27
CA GLY A 1243 -20.65 24.31 -39.43
C GLY A 1243 -21.16 22.87 -39.48
N ALA A 1244 -21.11 22.24 -40.66
CA ALA A 1244 -21.42 20.81 -40.80
C ALA A 1244 -20.44 19.93 -40.01
N TYR A 1245 -19.14 20.23 -40.06
CA TYR A 1245 -18.14 19.52 -39.27
C TYR A 1245 -18.30 19.79 -37.77
N ALA A 1246 -18.56 21.03 -37.35
CA ALA A 1246 -18.88 21.34 -35.96
C ALA A 1246 -20.11 20.56 -35.47
N GLN A 1247 -21.17 20.43 -36.29
CA GLN A 1247 -22.33 19.63 -35.95
C GLN A 1247 -22.01 18.14 -35.82
N ALA A 1248 -21.13 17.61 -36.68
CA ALA A 1248 -20.64 16.24 -36.57
C ALA A 1248 -19.88 16.04 -35.25
N VAL A 1249 -18.96 16.95 -34.90
CA VAL A 1249 -18.23 16.95 -33.63
C VAL A 1249 -19.19 17.06 -32.42
N ALA A 1250 -20.22 17.91 -32.52
CA ALA A 1250 -21.21 18.10 -31.46
C ALA A 1250 -21.99 16.83 -31.13
N SER A 1251 -22.19 15.96 -32.12
CA SER A 1251 -22.89 14.67 -31.97
C SER A 1251 -22.09 13.64 -31.17
N HIS A 1252 -20.86 13.98 -30.76
CA HIS A 1252 -19.88 13.14 -30.04
C HIS A 1252 -19.38 11.95 -30.86
N ARG A 1253 -20.28 11.09 -31.33
CA ARG A 1253 -19.99 9.89 -32.14
C ARG A 1253 -21.12 9.62 -33.13
N HIS A 1254 -20.79 8.90 -34.20
CA HIS A 1254 -21.71 8.53 -35.28
C HIS A 1254 -21.98 7.03 -35.26
N TRP A 1255 -22.84 6.62 -34.33
CA TRP A 1255 -23.15 5.22 -33.98
C TRP A 1255 -23.82 4.42 -35.09
N GLN A 1256 -24.35 5.07 -36.11
CA GLN A 1256 -24.98 4.42 -37.26
C GLN A 1256 -23.95 3.82 -38.25
N ARG A 1257 -22.65 4.08 -38.07
CA ARG A 1257 -21.62 3.47 -38.91
C ARG A 1257 -21.49 1.98 -38.62
N ASP A 1258 -21.19 1.22 -39.65
CA ASP A 1258 -20.81 -0.19 -39.54
C ASP A 1258 -19.29 -0.33 -39.81
N PRO A 1259 -18.48 -0.57 -38.77
CA PRO A 1259 -17.04 -0.77 -38.94
C PRO A 1259 -16.67 -2.20 -39.37
N SER A 1260 -17.63 -3.12 -39.54
CA SER A 1260 -17.34 -4.53 -39.83
C SER A 1260 -16.65 -4.77 -41.18
N GLU A 1261 -16.82 -3.85 -42.13
CA GLU A 1261 -16.20 -3.93 -43.48
C GLU A 1261 -14.83 -3.25 -43.56
N LEU A 1262 -14.32 -2.68 -42.46
CA LEU A 1262 -12.99 -2.04 -42.46
C LEU A 1262 -11.87 -3.08 -42.57
N ALA A 1263 -10.92 -2.83 -43.47
CA ALA A 1263 -9.69 -3.63 -43.55
C ALA A 1263 -8.78 -3.29 -42.37
N TYR A 1264 -8.82 -4.11 -41.31
CA TYR A 1264 -7.93 -4.03 -40.15
C TYR A 1264 -6.52 -4.56 -40.42
#